data_AF-A0A497KBU7-F1
#
_entry.id   AF-A0A497KBU7-F1
#
_cell.length_a   1.000
_cell.length_b   1.000
_cell.length_c   1.000
_cell.angle_alpha   90.00
_cell.angle_beta   90.00
_cell.angle_gamma   90.00
#
_symmetry.space_group_name_H-M   'P 1'
#
loop_
_entity.id
_entity.type
_entity.pdbx_description
1 polymer ?
#
loop_
_entity_poly.entity_id
_entity_poly.type
_entity_poly.pdbx_seq_one_letter_code
_entity_poly.pdbx_strand_id
1 'polypeptide(L)'
;MQLEKKRLMEAAREYYEMGFNIVLVNGKQPLHEWKQWQTQRQTLEEFENLPWDKADGYGVVCGYAPQNGLYLTVVDYDVKNTSSEAQAKGREALKHMRITRIEQTPSGGQHWVYLSNKKPRSISAYHDIAALELIGEGKIAIMAPSKGYRRLNDNPPTPVYDVESMFLDALRAVGVKTANRNAATTEAKFWFDREDLVGRPYKGPMPPCIKKISQGTSQGQRNQYGIILASYFANFKRLKPKRVKQLMEEWNRLNKPPLDQKELDNIIKSAIEHGYVYGCLNPILHSLCDRENCVIAAKIMDRLITPEERERAEQLLKDPKLLEYVVKFGRKRLIGEDRALIINFVNICSGQTKYPISCIIDGFSGSGKNESLRAIKPLIPKEWLFEFTTSTPEAIKYLPSDFSGTLLIYEVAGMESKTGTLGLRAIGEGESIITIYPLRDEVTGRMELGRAETNAKNFITTESDLDIHPDLYRRVFRYSMNHSKALTKRVIAKKLRDAQLPESLKKILENGSNGIPYSEADFQNALRINNWKAEVILFPPPQLLRLVDMAVTREMEVALRTHIEKILNFVRVLALINQKRRVRLRIGENSYVVASPEDFVVALEVLKPVIMETITRLGKRQAEVLQLFEKYDTLDKHKVAELLKVSTVTAAKSLKSLAKAGYLKEDTSTKPYSYKRLQEKANHLVILENTSEYCLYWRKRLEDFLNTTLSSCHLRGISVEVSGQEYAAAPLPPLCFIPQNRQGDKVQSTAKPSSSNGTEQKQLVFSELIRCLRSKFTKGTEEDFVDLAVKQGITEDEAQNLFKKLVDEGRIGRDPQGYWRWI
;
A
#
# COMPACT_ATOMS: atom_id res chain seq x y z
N MET A 1 42.05 -51.26 -15.32
CA MET A 1 40.70 -51.86 -15.35
C MET A 1 40.10 -52.14 -13.95
N GLN A 2 40.60 -53.07 -13.11
CA GLN A 2 40.00 -53.30 -11.76
C GLN A 2 40.14 -52.09 -10.81
N LEU A 3 41.30 -51.40 -10.81
CA LEU A 3 41.54 -50.22 -9.97
C LEU A 3 40.67 -49.01 -10.38
N GLU A 4 40.50 -48.78 -11.68
CA GLU A 4 39.64 -47.70 -12.21
C GLU A 4 38.16 -47.94 -11.90
N LYS A 5 37.71 -49.20 -11.97
CA LYS A 5 36.35 -49.60 -11.59
C LYS A 5 36.07 -49.36 -10.11
N LYS A 6 37.03 -49.72 -9.25
CA LYS A 6 36.94 -49.47 -7.81
C LYS A 6 36.84 -47.96 -7.53
N ARG A 7 37.67 -47.15 -8.18
CA ARG A 7 37.64 -45.68 -8.07
C ARG A 7 36.31 -45.07 -8.56
N LEU A 8 35.74 -45.62 -9.64
CA LEU A 8 34.45 -45.19 -10.16
C LEU A 8 33.32 -45.47 -9.16
N MET A 9 33.31 -46.67 -8.58
CA MET A 9 32.33 -47.07 -7.57
C MET A 9 32.45 -46.25 -6.28
N GLU A 10 33.68 -46.00 -5.80
CA GLU A 10 33.95 -45.15 -4.63
C GLU A 10 33.43 -43.72 -4.83
N ALA A 11 33.70 -43.11 -5.99
CA ALA A 11 33.23 -41.75 -6.28
C ALA A 11 31.71 -41.66 -6.42
N ALA A 12 31.08 -42.68 -7.01
CA ALA A 12 29.63 -42.75 -7.09
C ALA A 12 28.99 -42.99 -5.70
N ARG A 13 29.66 -43.78 -4.85
CA ARG A 13 29.23 -44.02 -3.46
C ARG A 13 29.23 -42.74 -2.63
N GLU A 14 30.16 -41.79 -2.85
CA GLU A 14 30.14 -40.45 -2.21
C GLU A 14 28.78 -39.75 -2.42
N TYR A 15 28.29 -39.69 -3.66
CA TYR A 15 27.00 -39.07 -3.97
C TYR A 15 25.80 -39.90 -3.48
N TYR A 16 25.93 -41.22 -3.51
CA TYR A 16 24.93 -42.11 -2.94
C TYR A 16 24.76 -41.86 -1.44
N GLU A 17 25.85 -41.78 -0.68
CA GLU A 17 25.84 -41.50 0.76
C GLU A 17 25.32 -40.10 1.10
N MET A 18 25.56 -39.11 0.22
CA MET A 18 24.91 -37.79 0.31
C MET A 18 23.38 -37.83 0.06
N GLY A 19 22.85 -38.97 -0.34
CA GLY A 19 21.42 -39.19 -0.53
C GLY A 19 20.92 -38.98 -1.96
N PHE A 20 21.81 -38.91 -2.96
CA PHE A 20 21.43 -38.87 -4.37
C PHE A 20 21.40 -40.26 -5.01
N ASN A 21 20.63 -40.41 -6.09
CA ASN A 21 20.53 -41.68 -6.80
C ASN A 21 21.53 -41.73 -7.96
N ILE A 22 22.07 -42.91 -8.21
CA ILE A 22 23.18 -43.14 -9.15
C ILE A 22 22.71 -43.95 -10.35
N VAL A 23 23.15 -43.53 -11.53
CA VAL A 23 22.88 -44.20 -12.81
C VAL A 23 24.19 -44.54 -13.49
N LEU A 24 24.39 -45.81 -13.87
CA LEU A 24 25.58 -46.18 -14.63
C LEU A 24 25.43 -45.82 -16.10
N VAL A 25 26.52 -45.36 -16.70
CA VAL A 25 26.56 -44.99 -18.11
C VAL A 25 27.69 -45.72 -18.84
N ASN A 26 27.46 -45.95 -20.14
CA ASN A 26 28.48 -46.34 -21.09
C ASN A 26 28.37 -45.43 -22.32
N GLY A 27 29.43 -44.70 -22.66
CA GLY A 27 29.39 -43.76 -23.79
C GLY A 27 28.35 -42.65 -23.64
N LYS A 28 28.15 -42.16 -22.41
CA LYS A 28 27.11 -41.18 -21.99
C LYS A 28 25.65 -41.68 -22.06
N GLN A 29 25.41 -42.96 -22.36
CA GLN A 29 24.05 -43.54 -22.37
C GLN A 29 23.80 -44.33 -21.08
N PRO A 30 22.62 -44.20 -20.43
CA PRO A 30 22.25 -45.02 -19.28
C PRO A 30 22.23 -46.51 -19.62
N LEU A 31 22.76 -47.34 -18.73
CA LEU A 31 22.80 -48.80 -18.90
C LEU A 31 21.52 -49.52 -18.43
N HIS A 32 20.64 -48.81 -17.75
CA HIS A 32 19.41 -49.34 -17.16
C HIS A 32 18.36 -48.23 -17.06
N GLU A 33 17.10 -48.62 -16.85
CA GLU A 33 16.03 -47.67 -16.56
C GLU A 33 16.29 -46.98 -15.21
N TRP A 34 16.02 -45.67 -15.15
CA TRP A 34 16.33 -44.86 -13.96
C TRP A 34 15.23 -43.85 -13.62
N LYS A 35 14.18 -43.72 -14.46
CA LYS A 35 13.13 -42.70 -14.29
C LYS A 35 12.42 -42.81 -12.94
N GLN A 36 12.29 -44.02 -12.39
CA GLN A 36 11.75 -44.25 -11.05
C GLN A 36 12.52 -43.51 -9.95
N TRP A 37 13.84 -43.34 -10.12
CA TRP A 37 14.71 -42.67 -9.15
C TRP A 37 14.66 -41.14 -9.22
N GLN A 38 13.77 -40.57 -10.05
CA GLN A 38 13.43 -39.14 -9.98
C GLN A 38 12.49 -38.85 -8.80
N THR A 39 11.73 -39.84 -8.33
CA THR A 39 10.76 -39.71 -7.23
C THR A 39 11.01 -40.67 -6.08
N GLN A 40 11.78 -41.74 -6.30
CA GLN A 40 12.06 -42.78 -5.31
C GLN A 40 13.54 -42.82 -4.93
N ARG A 41 13.83 -43.20 -3.68
CA ARG A 41 15.20 -43.40 -3.19
C ARG A 41 15.74 -44.75 -3.69
N GLN A 42 16.92 -44.75 -4.30
CA GLN A 42 17.64 -45.98 -4.63
C GLN A 42 18.11 -46.69 -3.35
N THR A 43 17.77 -47.97 -3.20
CA THR A 43 18.22 -48.77 -2.05
C THR A 43 19.70 -49.13 -2.18
N LEU A 44 20.33 -49.55 -1.07
CA LEU A 44 21.74 -49.95 -1.09
C LEU A 44 21.95 -51.18 -1.95
N GLU A 45 21.03 -52.15 -1.86
CA GLU A 45 21.02 -53.36 -2.67
C GLU A 45 20.88 -53.04 -4.17
N GLU A 46 20.00 -52.09 -4.54
CA GLU A 46 19.87 -51.63 -5.92
C GLU A 46 21.16 -50.98 -6.44
N PHE A 47 21.86 -50.20 -5.62
CA PHE A 47 23.13 -49.56 -5.98
C PHE A 47 24.28 -50.56 -6.12
N GLU A 48 24.39 -51.52 -5.21
CA GLU A 48 25.47 -52.52 -5.22
C GLU A 48 25.32 -53.52 -6.38
N ASN A 49 24.09 -53.82 -6.78
CA ASN A 49 23.78 -54.74 -7.89
C ASN A 49 23.78 -54.08 -9.28
N LEU A 50 24.15 -52.81 -9.42
CA LEU A 50 24.27 -52.16 -10.73
C LEU A 50 25.36 -52.84 -11.59
N PRO A 51 25.24 -52.84 -12.94
CA PRO A 51 26.18 -53.50 -13.84
C PRO A 51 27.51 -52.71 -13.99
N TRP A 52 28.27 -52.58 -12.89
CA TRP A 52 29.55 -51.86 -12.81
C TRP A 52 30.61 -52.39 -13.78
N ASP A 53 30.52 -53.66 -14.16
CA ASP A 53 31.41 -54.30 -15.11
C ASP A 53 31.30 -53.74 -16.53
N LYS A 54 30.10 -53.23 -16.89
CA LYS A 54 29.75 -52.69 -18.21
C LYS A 54 29.83 -51.16 -18.29
N ALA A 55 30.05 -50.49 -17.16
CA ALA A 55 30.05 -49.03 -17.08
C ALA A 55 31.44 -48.44 -17.38
N ASP A 56 31.44 -47.33 -18.13
CA ASP A 56 32.61 -46.46 -18.28
C ASP A 56 32.42 -45.11 -17.55
N GLY A 57 31.28 -44.92 -16.89
CA GLY A 57 30.97 -43.76 -16.09
C GLY A 57 29.76 -43.94 -15.17
N TYR A 58 29.47 -42.92 -14.38
CA TYR A 58 28.22 -42.79 -13.63
C TYR A 58 27.66 -41.37 -13.76
N GLY A 59 26.34 -41.27 -13.64
CA GLY A 59 25.59 -40.03 -13.52
C GLY A 59 24.82 -39.97 -12.21
N VAL A 60 24.56 -38.75 -11.76
CA VAL A 60 23.75 -38.48 -10.58
C VAL A 60 22.41 -37.91 -11.03
N VAL A 61 21.32 -38.44 -10.49
CA VAL A 61 19.96 -38.00 -10.82
C VAL A 61 19.73 -36.59 -10.28
N CYS A 62 19.48 -35.63 -11.18
CA CYS A 62 19.22 -34.25 -10.82
C CYS A 62 17.71 -34.04 -10.56
N GLY A 63 17.38 -33.15 -9.61
CA GLY A 63 16.00 -32.86 -9.23
C GLY A 63 15.36 -33.84 -8.22
N TYR A 64 16.06 -34.89 -7.79
CA TYR A 64 15.71 -35.65 -6.59
C TYR A 64 16.29 -34.95 -5.34
N ALA A 65 15.47 -34.75 -4.30
CA ALA A 65 15.94 -34.22 -3.02
C ALA A 65 16.10 -35.36 -2.00
N PRO A 66 17.28 -35.51 -1.37
CA PRO A 66 17.45 -36.34 -0.19
C PRO A 66 16.64 -35.79 1.00
N GLN A 67 16.70 -36.49 2.13
CA GLN A 67 16.07 -36.07 3.39
C GLN A 67 16.47 -34.65 3.85
N ASN A 68 17.64 -34.15 3.42
CA ASN A 68 18.11 -32.80 3.71
C ASN A 68 17.44 -31.69 2.87
N GLY A 69 16.60 -32.03 1.89
CA GLY A 69 15.88 -31.08 1.05
C GLY A 69 16.72 -30.33 0.01
N LEU A 70 17.95 -30.79 -0.28
CA LEU A 70 18.84 -30.15 -1.25
C LEU A 70 18.87 -30.89 -2.59
N TYR A 71 18.63 -30.18 -3.68
CA TYR A 71 18.64 -30.74 -5.04
C TYR A 71 20.03 -30.58 -5.67
N LEU A 72 20.63 -31.67 -6.16
CA LEU A 72 21.86 -31.59 -6.95
C LEU A 72 21.58 -31.00 -8.33
N THR A 73 22.46 -30.12 -8.77
CA THR A 73 22.36 -29.44 -10.07
C THR A 73 23.72 -29.06 -10.60
N VAL A 74 23.84 -29.05 -11.93
CA VAL A 74 25.08 -28.71 -12.61
C VAL A 74 24.84 -27.57 -13.59
N VAL A 75 25.70 -26.57 -13.57
CA VAL A 75 25.82 -25.59 -14.66
C VAL A 75 26.89 -26.11 -15.60
N ASP A 76 26.50 -26.43 -16.82
CA ASP A 76 27.37 -27.02 -17.84
C ASP A 76 27.84 -25.93 -18.81
N TYR A 77 29.16 -25.80 -18.97
CA TYR A 77 29.81 -24.86 -19.85
C TYR A 77 30.49 -25.59 -21.01
N ASP A 78 30.01 -25.35 -22.23
CA ASP A 78 30.41 -26.08 -23.43
C ASP A 78 31.43 -25.34 -24.30
N VAL A 79 32.45 -26.05 -24.75
CA VAL A 79 33.50 -25.52 -25.64
C VAL A 79 33.48 -26.12 -27.05
N LYS A 80 32.55 -27.06 -27.32
CA LYS A 80 32.32 -27.66 -28.64
C LYS A 80 30.92 -27.29 -29.12
N ASN A 81 30.76 -27.13 -30.43
CA ASN A 81 29.51 -26.74 -31.10
C ASN A 81 28.93 -25.38 -30.65
N THR A 82 29.75 -24.53 -30.03
CA THR A 82 29.38 -23.17 -29.59
C THR A 82 30.31 -22.13 -30.24
N SER A 83 29.81 -20.92 -30.51
CA SER A 83 30.62 -19.85 -31.11
C SER A 83 31.66 -19.30 -30.12
N SER A 84 32.76 -18.74 -30.63
CA SER A 84 33.78 -18.09 -29.78
C SER A 84 33.21 -16.93 -28.95
N GLU A 85 32.21 -16.24 -29.48
CA GLU A 85 31.49 -15.17 -28.76
C GLU A 85 30.66 -15.74 -27.60
N ALA A 86 29.89 -16.80 -27.84
CA ALA A 86 29.10 -17.47 -26.80
C ALA A 86 30.00 -18.00 -25.68
N GLN A 87 31.13 -18.59 -26.04
CA GLN A 87 32.13 -19.08 -25.08
C GLN A 87 32.73 -17.96 -24.23
N ALA A 88 33.02 -16.80 -24.81
CA ALA A 88 33.54 -15.64 -24.07
C ALA A 88 32.49 -15.11 -23.08
N LYS A 89 31.22 -14.97 -23.51
CA LYS A 89 30.11 -14.57 -22.64
C LYS A 89 29.87 -15.55 -21.50
N GLY A 90 29.90 -16.85 -21.78
CA GLY A 90 29.76 -17.89 -20.75
C GLY A 90 30.85 -17.84 -19.69
N ARG A 91 32.12 -17.67 -20.10
CA ARG A 91 33.23 -17.50 -19.15
C ARG A 91 33.06 -16.28 -18.27
N GLU A 92 32.58 -15.18 -18.82
CA GLU A 92 32.30 -13.98 -18.03
C GLU A 92 31.13 -14.20 -17.07
N ALA A 93 30.04 -14.85 -17.52
CA ALA A 93 28.88 -15.14 -16.67
C ALA A 93 29.27 -16.01 -15.47
N LEU A 94 30.13 -17.02 -15.66
CA LEU A 94 30.62 -17.87 -14.58
C LEU A 94 31.37 -17.10 -13.48
N LYS A 95 31.96 -15.93 -13.77
CA LYS A 95 32.58 -15.08 -12.72
C LYS A 95 31.56 -14.47 -11.76
N HIS A 96 30.30 -14.36 -12.18
CA HIS A 96 29.19 -13.90 -11.35
C HIS A 96 28.52 -15.04 -10.58
N MET A 97 28.96 -16.28 -10.78
CA MET A 97 28.49 -17.45 -10.04
C MET A 97 29.34 -17.69 -8.79
N ARG A 98 28.76 -18.35 -7.78
CA ARG A 98 29.53 -18.75 -6.59
C ARG A 98 30.52 -19.86 -6.95
N ILE A 99 31.75 -19.75 -6.47
CA ILE A 99 32.74 -20.81 -6.64
C ILE A 99 32.22 -22.10 -6.00
N THR A 100 32.38 -23.23 -6.69
CA THR A 100 31.90 -24.55 -6.25
C THR A 100 32.84 -25.67 -6.72
N ARG A 101 32.44 -26.94 -6.60
CA ARG A 101 33.11 -28.07 -7.25
C ARG A 101 33.04 -27.92 -8.76
N ILE A 102 34.20 -27.92 -9.42
CA ILE A 102 34.32 -27.79 -10.87
C ILE A 102 34.94 -29.06 -11.44
N GLU A 103 34.34 -29.60 -12.48
CA GLU A 103 34.82 -30.77 -13.20
C GLU A 103 34.95 -30.45 -14.69
N GLN A 104 36.00 -30.93 -15.35
CA GLN A 104 36.16 -30.81 -16.79
C GLN A 104 35.42 -31.93 -17.51
N THR A 105 34.73 -31.59 -18.59
CA THR A 105 34.02 -32.54 -19.45
C THR A 105 34.95 -33.09 -20.55
N PRO A 106 34.61 -34.21 -21.21
CA PRO A 106 35.43 -34.81 -22.27
C PRO A 106 35.67 -33.90 -23.48
N SER A 107 34.82 -32.89 -23.69
CA SER A 107 34.96 -31.89 -24.76
C SER A 107 35.95 -30.78 -24.41
N GLY A 108 36.39 -30.69 -23.15
CA GLY A 108 37.20 -29.60 -22.61
C GLY A 108 36.40 -28.53 -21.85
N GLY A 109 35.06 -28.67 -21.80
CA GLY A 109 34.13 -27.79 -21.08
C GLY A 109 34.13 -28.00 -19.56
N GLN A 110 33.19 -27.41 -18.84
CA GLN A 110 33.16 -27.47 -17.37
C GLN A 110 31.75 -27.74 -16.79
N HIS A 111 31.67 -28.65 -15.82
CA HIS A 111 30.54 -28.81 -14.91
C HIS A 111 30.80 -28.06 -13.61
N TRP A 112 29.90 -27.14 -13.24
CA TRP A 112 29.89 -26.45 -11.94
C TRP A 112 28.75 -27.01 -11.09
N VAL A 113 29.09 -27.73 -10.03
CA VAL A 113 28.15 -28.57 -9.27
C VAL A 113 27.63 -27.84 -8.03
N TYR A 114 26.31 -27.73 -7.85
CA TYR A 114 25.68 -27.03 -6.73
C TYR A 114 24.64 -27.90 -6.02
N LEU A 115 24.29 -27.49 -4.80
CA LEU A 115 23.17 -28.03 -4.02
C LEU A 115 22.13 -26.91 -3.82
N SER A 116 20.92 -27.05 -4.36
CA SER A 116 19.89 -26.00 -4.36
C SER A 116 18.79 -26.28 -3.32
N ASN A 117 18.33 -25.29 -2.56
CA ASN A 117 17.14 -25.44 -1.69
C ASN A 117 15.82 -25.49 -2.50
N LYS A 118 15.78 -24.83 -3.66
CA LYS A 118 14.65 -24.93 -4.60
C LYS A 118 14.94 -25.93 -5.70
N LYS A 119 13.93 -26.74 -6.06
CA LYS A 119 14.00 -27.68 -7.18
C LYS A 119 14.25 -26.90 -8.48
N PRO A 120 15.43 -27.05 -9.12
CA PRO A 120 15.77 -26.29 -10.32
C PRO A 120 15.32 -27.04 -11.57
N ARG A 121 14.82 -26.29 -12.56
CA ARG A 121 14.51 -26.86 -13.88
C ARG A 121 15.77 -27.02 -14.71
N SER A 122 15.72 -27.94 -15.68
CA SER A 122 16.72 -27.98 -16.73
C SER A 122 16.51 -26.84 -17.74
N ILE A 123 17.56 -26.07 -18.06
CA ILE A 123 17.51 -24.93 -18.98
C ILE A 123 18.64 -25.07 -20.01
N SER A 124 18.30 -25.30 -21.28
CA SER A 124 19.26 -25.38 -22.39
C SER A 124 19.21 -24.18 -23.35
N ALA A 125 18.28 -23.24 -23.13
CA ALA A 125 18.00 -22.12 -24.04
C ALA A 125 19.19 -21.15 -24.25
N TYR A 126 20.25 -21.25 -23.45
CA TYR A 126 21.40 -20.36 -23.49
C TYR A 126 22.69 -21.04 -23.99
N HIS A 127 22.60 -22.29 -24.49
CA HIS A 127 23.73 -23.00 -25.09
C HIS A 127 24.33 -22.22 -26.27
N ASP A 128 23.51 -21.82 -27.24
CA ASP A 128 24.00 -21.11 -28.44
C ASP A 128 24.44 -19.66 -28.15
N ILE A 129 23.95 -19.06 -27.07
CA ILE A 129 24.13 -17.63 -26.76
C ILE A 129 25.29 -17.40 -25.79
N ALA A 130 25.43 -18.26 -24.80
CA ALA A 130 26.40 -18.12 -23.70
C ALA A 130 27.17 -19.40 -23.43
N ALA A 131 27.05 -20.43 -24.28
CA ALA A 131 27.71 -21.72 -24.08
C ALA A 131 27.43 -22.35 -22.71
N LEU A 132 26.24 -22.07 -22.15
CA LEU A 132 25.86 -22.43 -20.78
C LEU A 132 24.49 -23.13 -20.77
N GLU A 133 24.42 -24.26 -20.06
CA GLU A 133 23.17 -24.95 -19.72
C GLU A 133 23.05 -25.15 -18.21
N LEU A 134 21.81 -25.25 -17.72
CA LEU A 134 21.49 -25.69 -16.37
C LEU A 134 20.90 -27.11 -16.43
N ILE A 135 21.57 -28.07 -15.80
CA ILE A 135 21.14 -29.46 -15.66
C ILE A 135 20.47 -29.61 -14.30
N GLY A 136 19.13 -29.72 -14.32
CA GLY A 136 18.28 -29.83 -13.14
C GLY A 136 17.31 -31.00 -13.25
N GLU A 137 16.05 -30.80 -12.84
CA GLU A 137 15.01 -31.84 -12.90
C GLU A 137 14.89 -32.51 -14.28
N GLY A 138 14.68 -33.83 -14.25
CA GLY A 138 14.45 -34.65 -15.44
C GLY A 138 15.71 -35.13 -16.16
N LYS A 139 16.91 -34.72 -15.71
CA LYS A 139 18.19 -35.10 -16.31
C LYS A 139 19.11 -35.82 -15.31
N ILE A 140 20.13 -36.49 -15.82
CA ILE A 140 21.28 -36.98 -15.05
C ILE A 140 22.50 -36.11 -15.39
N ALA A 141 23.33 -35.81 -14.39
CA ALA A 141 24.62 -35.16 -14.59
C ALA A 141 25.74 -36.21 -14.51
N ILE A 142 26.54 -36.36 -15.56
CA ILE A 142 27.69 -37.28 -15.56
C ILE A 142 28.82 -36.61 -14.77
N MET A 143 29.41 -37.35 -13.84
CA MET A 143 30.37 -36.82 -12.86
C MET A 143 31.75 -37.46 -13.02
N ALA A 144 32.80 -36.76 -12.62
CA ALA A 144 34.14 -37.32 -12.53
C ALA A 144 34.20 -38.41 -11.42
N PRO A 145 34.92 -39.54 -11.62
CA PRO A 145 35.90 -39.79 -12.68
C PRO A 145 35.36 -40.66 -13.84
N SER A 146 34.13 -40.44 -14.30
CA SER A 146 33.63 -41.07 -15.54
C SER A 146 34.59 -40.84 -16.72
N LYS A 147 34.60 -41.73 -17.71
CA LYS A 147 35.52 -41.68 -18.85
C LYS A 147 35.55 -40.29 -19.52
N GLY A 148 36.70 -39.64 -19.46
CA GLY A 148 36.94 -38.30 -20.02
C GLY A 148 36.54 -37.12 -19.12
N TYR A 149 35.94 -37.37 -17.95
CA TYR A 149 35.65 -36.35 -16.93
C TYR A 149 36.75 -36.33 -15.87
N ARG A 150 37.20 -35.14 -15.47
CA ARG A 150 38.21 -34.99 -14.41
C ARG A 150 37.88 -33.82 -13.49
N ARG A 151 38.08 -33.99 -12.19
CA ARG A 151 37.88 -32.91 -11.21
C ARG A 151 38.97 -31.83 -11.40
N LEU A 152 38.59 -30.55 -11.35
CA LEU A 152 39.49 -29.40 -11.54
C LEU A 152 39.87 -28.71 -10.23
N ASN A 153 39.12 -28.93 -9.14
CA ASN A 153 39.41 -28.39 -7.82
C ASN A 153 38.88 -29.31 -6.70
N ASP A 154 39.30 -29.06 -5.46
CA ASP A 154 38.91 -29.89 -4.30
C ASP A 154 37.69 -29.34 -3.54
N ASN A 155 36.98 -28.35 -4.11
CA ASN A 155 35.80 -27.78 -3.47
C ASN A 155 34.66 -28.81 -3.37
N PRO A 156 33.88 -28.82 -2.28
CA PRO A 156 32.62 -29.54 -2.24
C PRO A 156 31.55 -28.82 -3.09
N PRO A 157 30.46 -29.51 -3.48
CA PRO A 157 29.30 -28.85 -4.08
C PRO A 157 28.73 -27.80 -3.11
N THR A 158 28.65 -26.55 -3.58
CA THR A 158 28.26 -25.41 -2.75
C THR A 158 26.74 -25.33 -2.60
N PRO A 159 26.21 -25.23 -1.37
CA PRO A 159 24.79 -25.01 -1.15
C PRO A 159 24.38 -23.57 -1.47
N VAL A 160 23.30 -23.42 -2.21
CA VAL A 160 22.68 -22.14 -2.54
C VAL A 160 21.16 -22.23 -2.45
N TYR A 161 20.49 -21.11 -2.19
CA TYR A 161 19.04 -21.13 -2.03
C TYR A 161 18.27 -21.42 -3.33
N ASP A 162 18.72 -20.84 -4.45
CA ASP A 162 18.04 -20.92 -5.74
C ASP A 162 19.08 -20.84 -6.89
N VAL A 163 19.63 -21.99 -7.31
CA VAL A 163 20.60 -22.05 -8.42
C VAL A 163 20.02 -21.45 -9.69
N GLU A 164 18.75 -21.73 -10.01
CA GLU A 164 18.12 -21.26 -11.24
C GLU A 164 18.10 -19.72 -11.29
N SER A 165 17.79 -19.05 -10.17
CA SER A 165 17.89 -17.58 -10.11
C SER A 165 19.32 -17.11 -10.33
N MET A 166 20.27 -17.70 -9.59
CA MET A 166 21.68 -17.32 -9.65
C MET A 166 22.26 -17.47 -11.06
N PHE A 167 21.91 -18.57 -11.75
CA PHE A 167 22.27 -18.82 -13.14
C PHE A 167 21.72 -17.75 -14.10
N LEU A 168 20.44 -17.39 -13.96
CA LEU A 168 19.81 -16.35 -14.78
C LEU A 168 20.35 -14.94 -14.44
N ASP A 169 20.67 -14.66 -13.18
CA ASP A 169 21.29 -13.42 -12.74
C ASP A 169 22.70 -13.26 -13.34
N ALA A 170 23.49 -14.33 -13.33
CA ALA A 170 24.82 -14.36 -13.95
C ALA A 170 24.78 -14.10 -15.46
N LEU A 171 23.79 -14.67 -16.17
CA LEU A 171 23.57 -14.39 -17.59
C LEU A 171 23.16 -12.93 -17.85
N ARG A 172 22.29 -12.35 -17.00
CA ARG A 172 21.89 -10.94 -17.10
C ARG A 172 23.07 -9.99 -16.90
N ALA A 173 23.95 -10.31 -15.96
CA ALA A 173 25.13 -9.49 -15.65
C ALA A 173 26.04 -9.30 -16.88
N VAL A 174 26.05 -10.25 -17.82
CA VAL A 174 26.84 -10.19 -19.06
C VAL A 174 26.02 -9.78 -20.29
N GLY A 175 24.84 -9.18 -20.08
CA GLY A 175 24.01 -8.64 -21.16
C GLY A 175 23.25 -9.69 -21.97
N VAL A 176 23.18 -10.95 -21.52
CA VAL A 176 22.31 -11.95 -22.15
C VAL A 176 20.88 -11.64 -21.77
N LYS A 177 20.03 -11.42 -22.77
CA LYS A 177 18.58 -11.29 -22.59
C LYS A 177 18.03 -12.64 -22.15
N THR A 178 18.02 -12.86 -20.84
CA THR A 178 17.30 -13.99 -20.27
C THR A 178 15.82 -13.73 -20.44
N ALA A 179 15.06 -14.74 -20.87
CA ALA A 179 13.63 -14.71 -20.61
C ALA A 179 13.48 -14.46 -19.11
N ASN A 180 12.90 -13.31 -18.74
CA ASN A 180 12.50 -13.07 -17.36
C ASN A 180 11.73 -14.32 -16.91
N ARG A 181 11.88 -14.67 -15.63
CA ARG A 181 11.22 -15.81 -14.98
C ARG A 181 9.68 -15.90 -15.16
N ASN A 182 9.07 -15.03 -15.97
CA ASN A 182 7.65 -14.83 -16.15
C ASN A 182 7.21 -14.71 -17.64
N ALA A 183 7.78 -15.46 -18.59
CA ALA A 183 7.30 -15.37 -19.99
C ALA A 183 7.16 -16.68 -20.78
N ALA A 184 7.68 -17.82 -20.29
CA ALA A 184 7.43 -19.11 -20.93
C ALA A 184 7.40 -20.21 -19.88
N THR A 185 6.23 -20.80 -19.66
CA THR A 185 5.97 -21.92 -18.71
C THR A 185 6.06 -21.58 -17.23
N THR A 186 5.20 -20.67 -16.75
CA THR A 186 4.56 -20.93 -15.46
C THR A 186 3.55 -22.04 -15.76
N GLU A 187 3.86 -23.30 -15.44
CA GLU A 187 2.77 -24.23 -15.16
C GLU A 187 2.03 -23.60 -14.00
N ALA A 188 0.86 -23.02 -14.29
CA ALA A 188 0.05 -22.46 -13.23
C ALA A 188 -0.30 -23.64 -12.32
N LYS A 189 0.12 -23.61 -11.05
CA LYS A 189 -0.24 -24.66 -10.09
C LYS A 189 -1.77 -24.79 -9.96
N PHE A 190 -2.47 -23.68 -10.22
CA PHE A 190 -3.91 -23.56 -10.10
C PHE A 190 -4.48 -22.83 -11.32
N TRP A 191 -5.67 -23.23 -11.75
CA TRP A 191 -6.38 -22.55 -12.83
C TRP A 191 -6.62 -21.09 -12.48
N PHE A 192 -6.24 -20.17 -13.38
CA PHE A 192 -6.37 -18.72 -13.19
C PHE A 192 -5.71 -18.21 -11.89
N ASP A 193 -4.67 -18.90 -11.41
CA ASP A 193 -3.96 -18.61 -10.17
C ASP A 193 -4.86 -18.65 -8.91
N ARG A 194 -5.94 -19.45 -8.95
CA ARG A 194 -6.95 -19.61 -7.88
C ARG A 194 -6.91 -21.00 -7.25
N GLU A 195 -6.32 -21.10 -6.06
CA GLU A 195 -6.22 -22.36 -5.30
C GLU A 195 -7.60 -22.90 -4.86
N ASP A 196 -8.57 -22.03 -4.58
CA ASP A 196 -9.92 -22.42 -4.19
C ASP A 196 -10.74 -23.07 -5.32
N LEU A 197 -10.29 -22.95 -6.57
CA LEU A 197 -10.93 -23.59 -7.73
C LEU A 197 -10.40 -25.02 -7.99
N VAL A 198 -9.55 -25.55 -7.10
CA VAL A 198 -8.99 -26.90 -7.21
C VAL A 198 -10.03 -27.97 -6.84
N GLY A 199 -9.96 -29.13 -7.50
CA GLY A 199 -10.69 -30.34 -7.12
C GLY A 199 -12.12 -30.46 -7.69
N ARG A 200 -12.79 -29.35 -8.05
CA ARG A 200 -14.15 -29.36 -8.61
C ARG A 200 -14.20 -28.80 -10.04
N PRO A 201 -15.06 -29.32 -10.94
CA PRO A 201 -15.24 -28.77 -12.27
C PRO A 201 -15.89 -27.38 -12.21
N TYR A 202 -15.33 -26.42 -12.95
CA TYR A 202 -15.87 -25.06 -13.00
C TYR A 202 -17.18 -24.99 -13.79
N LYS A 203 -18.25 -24.53 -13.15
CA LYS A 203 -19.61 -24.40 -13.74
C LYS A 203 -20.00 -22.96 -14.12
N GLY A 204 -19.14 -21.98 -13.85
CA GLY A 204 -19.44 -20.57 -14.14
C GLY A 204 -19.29 -20.18 -15.62
N PRO A 205 -19.54 -18.89 -15.95
CA PRO A 205 -19.40 -18.37 -17.30
C PRO A 205 -17.94 -18.32 -17.76
N MET A 206 -17.70 -18.30 -19.07
CA MET A 206 -16.33 -18.19 -19.61
C MET A 206 -15.72 -16.84 -19.21
N PRO A 207 -14.50 -16.82 -18.64
CA PRO A 207 -13.82 -15.56 -18.32
C PRO A 207 -13.47 -14.79 -19.62
N PRO A 208 -13.30 -13.47 -19.58
CA PRO A 208 -13.13 -12.64 -20.76
C PRO A 208 -12.00 -13.09 -21.70
N CYS A 209 -10.85 -13.49 -21.16
CA CYS A 209 -9.71 -14.00 -21.93
C CYS A 209 -10.05 -15.27 -22.73
N ILE A 210 -10.73 -16.24 -22.10
CA ILE A 210 -11.15 -17.49 -22.76
C ILE A 210 -12.29 -17.21 -23.76
N LYS A 211 -13.22 -16.31 -23.42
CA LYS A 211 -14.27 -15.85 -24.33
C LYS A 211 -13.65 -15.24 -25.60
N LYS A 212 -12.59 -14.45 -25.47
CA LYS A 212 -11.90 -13.86 -26.61
C LYS A 212 -11.22 -14.92 -27.48
N ILE A 213 -10.55 -15.90 -26.88
CA ILE A 213 -9.95 -17.05 -27.59
C ILE A 213 -11.01 -17.85 -28.38
N SER A 214 -12.19 -18.06 -27.78
CA SER A 214 -13.27 -18.83 -28.42
C SER A 214 -13.88 -18.18 -29.67
N GLN A 215 -13.54 -16.93 -29.98
CA GLN A 215 -14.04 -16.22 -31.17
C GLN A 215 -13.25 -16.56 -32.46
N GLY A 216 -12.23 -17.42 -32.36
CA GLY A 216 -11.34 -17.77 -33.47
C GLY A 216 -10.14 -16.83 -33.61
N THR A 217 -9.14 -17.23 -34.40
CA THR A 217 -7.91 -16.46 -34.63
C THR A 217 -7.34 -16.66 -36.05
N SER A 218 -6.33 -15.86 -36.41
CA SER A 218 -5.60 -15.94 -37.69
C SER A 218 -4.36 -16.85 -37.61
N GLN A 219 -3.77 -17.16 -38.75
CA GLN A 219 -2.56 -17.98 -38.87
C GLN A 219 -1.42 -17.46 -37.96
N GLY A 220 -0.77 -18.37 -37.22
CA GLY A 220 0.33 -18.08 -36.29
C GLY A 220 -0.01 -18.28 -34.81
N GLN A 221 -1.26 -18.04 -34.38
CA GLN A 221 -1.67 -18.18 -32.97
C GLN A 221 -2.62 -19.36 -32.70
N ARG A 222 -3.12 -20.02 -33.75
CA ARG A 222 -4.11 -21.10 -33.68
C ARG A 222 -3.69 -22.24 -32.75
N ASN A 223 -2.45 -22.70 -32.80
CA ASN A 223 -2.02 -23.82 -31.96
C ASN A 223 -1.98 -23.46 -30.48
N GLN A 224 -1.52 -22.25 -30.15
CA GLN A 224 -1.47 -21.76 -28.77
C GLN A 224 -2.87 -21.47 -28.22
N TYR A 225 -3.76 -20.91 -29.03
CA TYR A 225 -5.16 -20.65 -28.64
C TYR A 225 -5.95 -21.96 -28.50
N GLY A 226 -5.73 -22.88 -29.44
CA GLY A 226 -6.35 -24.18 -29.46
C GLY A 226 -6.00 -25.01 -28.23
N ILE A 227 -4.72 -25.05 -27.84
CA ILE A 227 -4.30 -25.83 -26.67
C ILE A 227 -4.86 -25.23 -25.37
N ILE A 228 -4.88 -23.91 -25.21
CA ILE A 228 -5.46 -23.23 -24.04
C ILE A 228 -6.96 -23.52 -23.95
N LEU A 229 -7.68 -23.40 -25.07
CA LEU A 229 -9.12 -23.60 -25.12
C LEU A 229 -9.50 -25.07 -24.89
N ALA A 230 -8.77 -26.00 -25.50
CA ALA A 230 -8.97 -27.44 -25.30
C ALA A 230 -8.73 -27.83 -23.83
N SER A 231 -7.65 -27.33 -23.21
CA SER A 231 -7.38 -27.57 -21.78
C SER A 231 -8.43 -26.92 -20.87
N TYR A 232 -8.95 -25.74 -21.21
CA TYR A 232 -10.06 -25.14 -20.45
C TYR A 232 -11.30 -26.04 -20.45
N PHE A 233 -11.68 -26.62 -21.60
CA PHE A 233 -12.84 -27.51 -21.67
C PHE A 233 -12.57 -28.89 -21.04
N ALA A 234 -11.41 -29.49 -21.31
CA ALA A 234 -11.06 -30.83 -20.87
C ALA A 234 -10.65 -30.90 -19.39
N ASN A 235 -9.84 -29.95 -18.91
CA ASN A 235 -9.18 -30.07 -17.61
C ASN A 235 -9.82 -29.16 -16.54
N PHE A 236 -10.27 -27.95 -16.92
CA PHE A 236 -10.92 -27.02 -15.98
C PHE A 236 -12.44 -27.25 -15.85
N LYS A 237 -13.15 -27.36 -16.98
CA LYS A 237 -14.58 -27.71 -16.99
C LYS A 237 -14.84 -29.21 -16.83
N ARG A 238 -13.83 -30.06 -17.06
CA ARG A 238 -13.91 -31.53 -17.03
C ARG A 238 -15.03 -32.09 -17.91
N LEU A 239 -15.18 -31.54 -19.12
CA LEU A 239 -16.16 -32.04 -20.10
C LEU A 239 -15.71 -33.39 -20.69
N LYS A 240 -16.67 -34.23 -21.09
CA LYS A 240 -16.38 -35.51 -21.75
C LYS A 240 -15.62 -35.28 -23.07
N PRO A 241 -14.63 -36.13 -23.45
CA PRO A 241 -13.82 -35.94 -24.66
C PRO A 241 -14.63 -35.71 -25.95
N LYS A 242 -15.75 -36.43 -26.12
CA LYS A 242 -16.67 -36.25 -27.26
C LYS A 242 -17.22 -34.82 -27.35
N ARG A 243 -17.54 -34.20 -26.21
CA ARG A 243 -18.05 -32.82 -26.15
C ARG A 243 -16.93 -31.80 -26.37
N VAL A 244 -15.73 -32.07 -25.85
CA VAL A 244 -14.55 -31.23 -26.11
C VAL A 244 -14.25 -31.19 -27.61
N LYS A 245 -14.27 -32.34 -28.29
CA LYS A 245 -14.06 -32.42 -29.74
C LYS A 245 -15.07 -31.58 -30.53
N GLN A 246 -16.36 -31.69 -30.22
CA GLN A 246 -17.40 -30.87 -30.86
C GLN A 246 -17.15 -29.36 -30.70
N LEU A 247 -16.85 -28.90 -29.48
CA LEU A 247 -16.59 -27.48 -29.21
C LEU A 247 -15.32 -26.97 -29.92
N MET A 248 -14.30 -27.81 -30.03
CA MET A 248 -13.05 -27.48 -30.72
C MET A 248 -13.23 -27.47 -32.24
N GLU A 249 -14.09 -28.33 -32.80
CA GLU A 249 -14.48 -28.31 -34.22
C GLU A 249 -15.28 -27.04 -34.56
N GLU A 250 -16.22 -26.64 -33.69
CA GLU A 250 -16.96 -25.38 -33.81
C GLU A 250 -16.01 -24.18 -33.80
N TRP A 251 -15.07 -24.14 -32.85
CA TRP A 251 -14.06 -23.10 -32.76
C TRP A 251 -13.15 -23.08 -34.00
N ASN A 252 -12.75 -24.24 -34.53
CA ASN A 252 -11.84 -24.31 -35.68
C ASN A 252 -12.48 -23.74 -36.97
N ARG A 253 -13.80 -23.83 -37.12
CA ARG A 253 -14.53 -23.20 -38.23
C ARG A 253 -14.46 -21.66 -38.20
N LEU A 254 -14.19 -21.07 -37.04
CA LEU A 254 -14.04 -19.62 -36.88
C LEU A 254 -12.61 -19.13 -37.20
N ASN A 255 -11.63 -20.04 -37.26
CA ASN A 255 -10.23 -19.71 -37.55
C ASN A 255 -10.00 -19.38 -39.04
N LYS A 256 -9.06 -18.48 -39.32
CA LYS A 256 -8.72 -18.05 -40.69
C LYS A 256 -7.23 -18.27 -41.01
N PRO A 257 -6.85 -19.30 -41.81
CA PRO A 257 -7.68 -20.44 -42.24
C PRO A 257 -7.93 -21.43 -41.07
N PRO A 258 -8.88 -22.38 -41.21
CA PRO A 258 -9.03 -23.48 -40.26
C PRO A 258 -7.77 -24.36 -40.17
N LEU A 259 -7.57 -25.02 -39.04
CA LEU A 259 -6.57 -26.11 -38.87
C LEU A 259 -7.06 -27.37 -39.56
N ASP A 260 -6.14 -28.23 -40.00
CA ASP A 260 -6.52 -29.56 -40.47
C ASP A 260 -7.01 -30.45 -39.32
N GLN A 261 -7.77 -31.49 -39.66
CA GLN A 261 -8.42 -32.35 -38.65
C GLN A 261 -7.40 -33.09 -37.78
N LYS A 262 -6.25 -33.46 -38.33
CA LYS A 262 -5.20 -34.22 -37.63
C LYS A 262 -4.48 -33.32 -36.62
N GLU A 263 -4.19 -32.08 -36.99
CA GLU A 263 -3.62 -31.05 -36.13
C GLU A 263 -4.57 -30.71 -34.98
N LEU A 264 -5.86 -30.53 -35.26
CA LEU A 264 -6.88 -30.29 -34.24
C LEU A 264 -7.01 -31.47 -33.27
N ASP A 265 -7.07 -32.70 -33.77
CA ASP A 265 -7.14 -33.90 -32.94
C ASP A 265 -5.88 -34.07 -32.07
N ASN A 266 -4.70 -33.74 -32.59
CA ASN A 266 -3.46 -33.74 -31.82
C ASN A 266 -3.47 -32.73 -30.67
N ILE A 267 -4.01 -31.53 -30.88
CA ILE A 267 -4.16 -30.50 -29.84
C ILE A 267 -5.09 -31.00 -28.73
N ILE A 268 -6.24 -31.56 -29.09
CA ILE A 268 -7.22 -32.10 -28.13
C ILE A 268 -6.59 -33.23 -27.32
N LYS A 269 -5.93 -34.18 -28.00
CA LYS A 269 -5.23 -35.30 -27.38
C LYS A 269 -4.17 -34.82 -26.40
N SER A 270 -3.32 -33.88 -26.83
CA SER A 270 -2.29 -33.31 -25.98
C SER A 270 -2.87 -32.64 -24.73
N ALA A 271 -3.96 -31.88 -24.87
CA ALA A 271 -4.62 -31.22 -23.74
C ALA A 271 -5.14 -32.21 -22.69
N ILE A 272 -5.70 -33.34 -23.12
CA ILE A 272 -6.27 -34.37 -22.24
C ILE A 272 -5.15 -35.16 -21.56
N GLU A 273 -4.12 -35.58 -22.31
CA GLU A 273 -3.05 -36.45 -21.79
C GLU A 273 -2.13 -35.73 -20.79
N HIS A 274 -1.82 -34.45 -21.03
CA HIS A 274 -0.83 -33.72 -20.24
C HIS A 274 -1.45 -32.89 -19.11
N GLY A 275 -2.78 -32.78 -19.04
CA GLY A 275 -3.45 -32.11 -17.93
C GLY A 275 -3.10 -30.62 -17.77
N TYR A 276 -2.70 -29.91 -18.84
CA TYR A 276 -2.21 -28.53 -18.76
C TYR A 276 -3.13 -27.62 -17.95
N VAL A 277 -2.52 -26.73 -17.16
CA VAL A 277 -3.18 -25.74 -16.31
C VAL A 277 -2.66 -24.34 -16.68
N TYR A 278 -3.59 -23.40 -16.88
CA TYR A 278 -3.27 -22.04 -17.29
C TYR A 278 -3.73 -21.01 -16.25
N GLY A 279 -2.83 -20.08 -15.91
CA GLY A 279 -3.02 -18.99 -14.95
C GLY A 279 -3.29 -17.64 -15.61
N CYS A 280 -3.68 -16.64 -14.84
CA CYS A 280 -3.88 -15.27 -15.30
C CYS A 280 -2.58 -14.61 -15.79
N LEU A 281 -1.43 -15.11 -15.35
CA LEU A 281 -0.10 -14.67 -15.79
C LEU A 281 0.34 -15.23 -17.15
N ASN A 282 -0.41 -16.15 -17.75
CA ASN A 282 -0.09 -16.64 -19.08
C ASN A 282 -0.14 -15.48 -20.09
N PRO A 283 0.90 -15.23 -20.92
CA PRO A 283 0.97 -14.05 -21.79
C PRO A 283 -0.25 -13.86 -22.70
N ILE A 284 -0.80 -14.95 -23.23
CA ILE A 284 -1.99 -14.92 -24.08
C ILE A 284 -3.22 -14.57 -23.25
N LEU A 285 -3.45 -15.29 -22.15
CA LEU A 285 -4.60 -15.00 -21.30
C LEU A 285 -4.54 -13.58 -20.72
N HIS A 286 -3.37 -13.13 -20.30
CA HIS A 286 -3.14 -11.79 -19.75
C HIS A 286 -3.47 -10.70 -20.76
N SER A 287 -2.95 -10.81 -22.00
CA SER A 287 -3.17 -9.81 -23.05
C SER A 287 -4.64 -9.71 -23.52
N LEU A 288 -5.40 -10.81 -23.41
CA LEU A 288 -6.81 -10.86 -23.84
C LEU A 288 -7.81 -10.68 -22.69
N CYS A 289 -7.34 -10.57 -21.45
CA CYS A 289 -8.23 -10.47 -20.30
C CYS A 289 -8.72 -9.03 -20.12
N ASP A 290 -10.03 -8.90 -19.94
CA ASP A 290 -10.61 -7.75 -19.26
C ASP A 290 -10.73 -8.10 -17.77
N ARG A 291 -9.78 -7.63 -16.97
CA ARG A 291 -9.71 -7.98 -15.55
C ARG A 291 -10.85 -7.36 -14.74
N GLU A 292 -11.32 -6.17 -15.11
CA GLU A 292 -12.35 -5.44 -14.36
C GLU A 292 -13.68 -6.19 -14.39
N ASN A 293 -13.97 -6.87 -15.52
CA ASN A 293 -15.18 -7.65 -15.71
C ASN A 293 -14.95 -9.17 -15.57
N CYS A 294 -13.79 -9.60 -15.05
CA CYS A 294 -13.46 -11.02 -14.96
C CYS A 294 -14.10 -11.68 -13.74
N VAL A 295 -15.04 -12.59 -13.99
CA VAL A 295 -15.74 -13.39 -12.97
C VAL A 295 -14.86 -14.37 -12.18
N ILE A 296 -13.61 -14.60 -12.61
CA ILE A 296 -12.68 -15.57 -11.99
C ILE A 296 -11.54 -14.88 -11.21
N ALA A 297 -11.18 -13.64 -11.54
CA ALA A 297 -10.02 -12.97 -10.94
C ALA A 297 -10.14 -12.92 -9.40
N ALA A 298 -9.09 -13.36 -8.69
CA ALA A 298 -9.01 -13.18 -7.24
C ALA A 298 -9.01 -11.68 -6.93
N LYS A 299 -9.85 -11.23 -5.98
CA LYS A 299 -9.87 -9.84 -5.54
C LYS A 299 -8.63 -9.45 -4.72
N ILE A 300 -7.75 -10.39 -4.38
CA ILE A 300 -6.55 -10.15 -3.56
C ILE A 300 -5.32 -10.13 -4.48
N MET A 301 -4.76 -8.94 -4.71
CA MET A 301 -3.74 -8.66 -5.72
C MET A 301 -2.37 -8.34 -5.14
N ASP A 302 -1.61 -9.37 -4.76
CA ASP A 302 -0.20 -9.20 -4.38
C ASP A 302 0.80 -9.73 -5.43
N ARG A 303 0.36 -9.98 -6.68
CA ARG A 303 1.21 -10.72 -7.64
C ARG A 303 1.37 -10.18 -9.07
N LEU A 304 0.90 -8.97 -9.38
CA LEU A 304 1.03 -8.40 -10.72
C LEU A 304 1.53 -6.95 -10.69
N ILE A 305 2.66 -6.74 -10.01
CA ILE A 305 3.40 -5.48 -10.11
C ILE A 305 4.69 -5.81 -10.86
N THR A 306 4.91 -5.16 -12.01
CA THR A 306 6.14 -5.29 -12.79
C THR A 306 7.35 -4.77 -12.00
N PRO A 307 8.59 -5.20 -12.30
CA PRO A 307 9.78 -4.65 -11.65
C PRO A 307 9.87 -3.12 -11.72
N GLU A 308 9.50 -2.53 -12.86
CA GLU A 308 9.51 -1.09 -13.10
C GLU A 308 8.46 -0.36 -12.25
N GLU A 309 7.23 -0.88 -12.19
CA GLU A 309 6.19 -0.36 -11.30
C GLU A 309 6.55 -0.51 -9.83
N ARG A 310 7.23 -1.60 -9.47
CA ARG A 310 7.72 -1.85 -8.11
C ARG A 310 8.78 -0.84 -7.73
N GLU A 311 9.72 -0.55 -8.63
CA GLU A 311 10.75 0.46 -8.40
C GLU A 311 10.12 1.85 -8.19
N ARG A 312 9.20 2.25 -9.07
CA ARG A 312 8.43 3.50 -8.94
C ARG A 312 7.68 3.59 -7.62
N ALA A 313 7.01 2.51 -7.23
CA ALA A 313 6.30 2.40 -5.96
C ALA A 313 7.25 2.52 -4.76
N GLU A 314 8.42 1.88 -4.81
CA GLU A 314 9.45 1.99 -3.78
C GLU A 314 10.05 3.39 -3.70
N GLN A 315 10.24 4.08 -4.83
CA GLN A 315 10.67 5.48 -4.88
C GLN A 315 9.64 6.38 -4.19
N LEU A 316 8.34 6.22 -4.50
CA LEU A 316 7.26 6.96 -3.85
C LEU A 316 7.25 6.74 -2.33
N LEU A 317 7.39 5.48 -1.85
CA LEU A 317 7.44 5.18 -0.42
C LEU A 317 8.65 5.79 0.31
N LYS A 318 9.73 6.08 -0.42
CA LYS A 318 10.93 6.75 0.09
C LYS A 318 10.86 8.27 -0.02
N ASP A 319 9.91 8.83 -0.77
CA ASP A 319 9.79 10.28 -0.96
C ASP A 319 9.18 10.96 0.29
N PRO A 320 9.85 11.98 0.87
CA PRO A 320 9.31 12.71 2.02
C PRO A 320 8.00 13.45 1.76
N LYS A 321 7.66 13.72 0.51
CA LYS A 321 6.48 14.47 0.08
C LYS A 321 5.27 13.57 -0.22
N LEU A 322 5.30 12.28 0.16
CA LEU A 322 4.21 11.34 -0.10
C LEU A 322 2.83 11.92 0.26
N LEU A 323 2.68 12.44 1.49
CA LEU A 323 1.40 13.02 1.94
C LEU A 323 1.06 14.33 1.22
N GLU A 324 2.06 15.12 0.82
CA GLU A 324 1.88 16.33 0.02
C GLU A 324 1.28 15.98 -1.34
N TYR A 325 1.77 14.91 -1.97
CA TYR A 325 1.24 14.41 -3.24
C TYR A 325 -0.20 13.90 -3.09
N VAL A 326 -0.53 13.19 -2.00
CA VAL A 326 -1.93 12.79 -1.70
C VAL A 326 -2.84 14.02 -1.70
N VAL A 327 -2.43 15.09 -1.02
CA VAL A 327 -3.20 16.35 -0.97
C VAL A 327 -3.27 17.01 -2.35
N LYS A 328 -2.16 17.07 -3.11
CA LYS A 328 -2.14 17.66 -4.46
C LYS A 328 -3.07 16.91 -5.42
N PHE A 329 -3.10 15.58 -5.37
CA PHE A 329 -4.05 14.76 -6.11
C PHE A 329 -5.49 15.08 -5.70
N GLY A 330 -5.78 15.08 -4.40
CA GLY A 330 -7.13 15.37 -3.91
C GLY A 330 -7.61 16.79 -4.24
N ARG A 331 -6.71 17.80 -4.25
CA ARG A 331 -7.01 19.20 -4.59
C ARG A 331 -7.51 19.41 -6.01
N LYS A 332 -7.25 18.47 -6.93
CA LYS A 332 -7.87 18.50 -8.26
C LYS A 332 -9.40 18.51 -8.16
N ARG A 333 -9.94 17.81 -7.16
CA ARG A 333 -11.37 17.60 -6.94
C ARG A 333 -11.94 18.37 -5.74
N LEU A 334 -11.20 18.47 -4.63
CA LEU A 334 -11.64 19.11 -3.39
C LEU A 334 -10.62 20.13 -2.89
N ILE A 335 -10.97 21.42 -2.88
CA ILE A 335 -10.10 22.50 -2.41
C ILE A 335 -10.46 22.96 -0.99
N GLY A 336 -9.49 23.43 -0.22
CA GLY A 336 -9.69 24.03 1.10
C GLY A 336 -10.05 23.06 2.22
N GLU A 337 -9.96 21.75 1.95
CA GLU A 337 -10.34 20.65 2.84
C GLU A 337 -9.24 19.60 2.92
N ASP A 338 -7.99 20.06 2.94
CA ASP A 338 -6.84 19.18 2.89
C ASP A 338 -6.73 18.24 4.11
N ARG A 339 -7.23 18.66 5.28
CA ARG A 339 -7.31 17.78 6.46
C ARG A 339 -8.24 16.60 6.19
N ALA A 340 -9.40 16.85 5.58
CA ALA A 340 -10.33 15.79 5.18
C ALA A 340 -9.66 14.78 4.25
N LEU A 341 -8.85 15.27 3.30
CA LEU A 341 -8.10 14.42 2.37
C LEU A 341 -7.14 13.48 3.11
N ILE A 342 -6.33 13.99 4.05
CA ILE A 342 -5.39 13.17 4.82
C ILE A 342 -6.14 12.21 5.76
N ILE A 343 -7.17 12.69 6.46
CA ILE A 343 -7.98 11.87 7.38
C ILE A 343 -8.59 10.69 6.61
N ASN A 344 -9.21 10.94 5.46
CA ASN A 344 -9.80 9.89 4.65
C ASN A 344 -8.75 8.90 4.14
N PHE A 345 -7.60 9.38 3.66
CA PHE A 345 -6.53 8.52 3.18
C PHE A 345 -6.00 7.59 4.28
N VAL A 346 -5.72 8.14 5.48
CA VAL A 346 -5.23 7.38 6.62
C VAL A 346 -6.29 6.41 7.14
N ASN A 347 -7.55 6.83 7.25
CA ASN A 347 -8.63 5.96 7.68
C ASN A 347 -8.81 4.77 6.72
N ILE A 348 -8.75 4.99 5.39
CA ILE A 348 -8.80 3.90 4.43
C ILE A 348 -7.60 2.95 4.60
N CYS A 349 -6.38 3.48 4.73
CA CYS A 349 -5.19 2.65 4.95
C CYS A 349 -5.27 1.84 6.26
N SER A 350 -5.92 2.38 7.29
CA SER A 350 -6.08 1.71 8.58
C SER A 350 -6.81 0.37 8.47
N GLY A 351 -7.69 0.21 7.48
CA GLY A 351 -8.42 -1.03 7.21
C GLY A 351 -7.53 -2.20 6.78
N GLN A 352 -6.26 -1.96 6.48
CA GLN A 352 -5.27 -2.99 6.15
C GLN A 352 -4.35 -3.34 7.32
N THR A 353 -4.56 -2.71 8.48
CA THR A 353 -3.67 -2.79 9.63
C THR A 353 -4.34 -3.46 10.83
N LYS A 354 -3.55 -3.72 11.88
CA LYS A 354 -4.07 -4.08 13.21
C LYS A 354 -4.69 -2.89 13.97
N TYR A 355 -4.70 -1.70 13.37
CA TYR A 355 -5.07 -0.43 14.00
C TYR A 355 -6.25 0.25 13.26
N PRO A 356 -7.40 -0.43 13.09
CA PRO A 356 -8.51 0.12 12.31
C PRO A 356 -9.06 1.42 12.92
N ILE A 357 -9.44 2.35 12.06
CA ILE A 357 -10.02 3.64 12.44
C ILE A 357 -11.27 3.87 11.60
N SER A 358 -12.42 3.95 12.25
CA SER A 358 -13.69 4.29 11.61
C SER A 358 -14.00 5.78 11.74
N CYS A 359 -14.69 6.35 10.75
CA CYS A 359 -14.93 7.79 10.68
C CYS A 359 -16.33 8.14 10.17
N ILE A 360 -16.89 9.22 10.72
CA ILE A 360 -18.14 9.85 10.27
C ILE A 360 -17.81 11.26 9.80
N ILE A 361 -18.15 11.54 8.55
CA ILE A 361 -18.00 12.85 7.92
C ILE A 361 -19.37 13.54 7.93
N ASP A 362 -19.51 14.66 8.62
CA ASP A 362 -20.76 15.41 8.70
C ASP A 362 -20.68 16.79 8.02
N GLY A 363 -21.85 17.40 7.79
CA GLY A 363 -21.94 18.72 7.17
C GLY A 363 -23.22 18.93 6.36
N PHE A 364 -23.41 20.16 5.86
CA PHE A 364 -24.54 20.50 5.00
C PHE A 364 -24.55 19.67 3.71
N SER A 365 -25.73 19.41 3.16
CA SER A 365 -25.81 18.86 1.81
C SER A 365 -25.06 19.77 0.83
N GLY A 366 -24.26 19.20 -0.06
CA GLY A 366 -23.38 19.94 -0.97
C GLY A 366 -22.08 20.49 -0.35
N SER A 367 -21.78 20.25 0.93
CA SER A 367 -20.51 20.69 1.57
C SER A 367 -19.26 19.93 1.12
N GLY A 368 -19.40 18.92 0.26
CA GLY A 368 -18.26 18.16 -0.29
C GLY A 368 -17.93 16.86 0.44
N LYS A 369 -18.81 16.33 1.30
CA LYS A 369 -18.62 15.06 2.03
C LYS A 369 -18.24 13.90 1.10
N ASN A 370 -19.10 13.59 0.13
CA ASN A 370 -18.86 12.53 -0.85
C ASN A 370 -17.66 12.86 -1.76
N GLU A 371 -17.46 14.15 -2.08
CA GLU A 371 -16.33 14.59 -2.89
C GLU A 371 -14.98 14.38 -2.19
N SER A 372 -14.93 14.45 -0.86
CA SER A 372 -13.71 14.17 -0.09
C SER A 372 -13.26 12.72 -0.16
N LEU A 373 -14.19 11.77 -0.25
CA LEU A 373 -13.89 10.35 -0.47
C LEU A 373 -13.52 10.12 -1.94
N ARG A 374 -14.29 10.67 -2.87
CA ARG A 374 -14.04 10.56 -4.32
C ARG A 374 -12.72 11.19 -4.76
N ALA A 375 -12.20 12.15 -4.00
CA ALA A 375 -10.91 12.79 -4.26
C ALA A 375 -9.71 11.89 -3.94
N ILE A 376 -9.84 10.99 -2.96
CA ILE A 376 -8.76 10.11 -2.49
C ILE A 376 -8.85 8.71 -3.07
N LYS A 377 -10.08 8.23 -3.33
CA LYS A 377 -10.36 6.90 -3.88
C LYS A 377 -9.44 6.46 -5.04
N PRO A 378 -9.07 7.33 -6.02
CA PRO A 378 -8.19 6.91 -7.12
C PRO A 378 -6.79 6.47 -6.68
N LEU A 379 -6.29 6.95 -5.53
CA LEU A 379 -4.98 6.59 -4.99
C LEU A 379 -4.98 5.24 -4.25
N ILE A 380 -6.15 4.69 -3.94
CA ILE A 380 -6.32 3.50 -3.10
C ILE A 380 -6.51 2.26 -3.99
N PRO A 381 -5.90 1.11 -3.66
CA PRO A 381 -6.22 -0.16 -4.31
C PRO A 381 -7.73 -0.44 -4.24
N LYS A 382 -8.36 -0.68 -5.40
CA LYS A 382 -9.82 -0.87 -5.50
C LYS A 382 -10.31 -2.01 -4.59
N GLU A 383 -9.49 -3.04 -4.40
CA GLU A 383 -9.77 -4.19 -3.55
C GLU A 383 -9.86 -3.88 -2.04
N TRP A 384 -9.34 -2.75 -1.58
CA TRP A 384 -9.42 -2.33 -0.18
C TRP A 384 -10.76 -1.68 0.18
N LEU A 385 -11.59 -1.37 -0.82
CA LEU A 385 -12.80 -0.59 -0.66
C LEU A 385 -14.02 -1.42 -1.07
N PHE A 386 -15.06 -1.37 -0.23
CA PHE A 386 -16.39 -1.83 -0.62
C PHE A 386 -17.38 -0.69 -0.40
N GLU A 387 -18.09 -0.31 -1.47
CA GLU A 387 -18.99 0.84 -1.46
C GLU A 387 -20.45 0.43 -1.39
N PHE A 388 -21.17 1.01 -0.45
CA PHE A 388 -22.62 0.98 -0.39
C PHE A 388 -23.16 2.36 -0.75
N THR A 389 -23.92 2.41 -1.84
CA THR A 389 -24.69 3.60 -2.23
C THR A 389 -26.09 3.60 -1.62
N THR A 390 -26.52 2.50 -1.01
CA THR A 390 -27.80 2.37 -0.32
C THR A 390 -27.68 2.88 1.11
N SER A 391 -28.72 3.57 1.58
CA SER A 391 -28.75 4.23 2.89
C SER A 391 -28.88 3.30 4.09
N THR A 392 -29.03 1.98 3.90
CA THR A 392 -29.34 1.03 4.98
C THR A 392 -28.10 0.27 5.50
N PRO A 393 -27.79 0.33 6.82
CA PRO A 393 -26.70 -0.44 7.42
C PRO A 393 -26.85 -1.96 7.27
N GLU A 394 -28.07 -2.44 7.00
CA GLU A 394 -28.38 -3.83 6.70
C GLU A 394 -27.66 -4.36 5.46
N ALA A 395 -27.19 -3.49 4.56
CA ALA A 395 -26.46 -3.91 3.37
C ALA A 395 -25.13 -4.62 3.69
N ILE A 396 -24.57 -4.41 4.89
CA ILE A 396 -23.34 -5.08 5.38
C ILE A 396 -23.47 -6.60 5.37
N LYS A 397 -24.70 -7.15 5.48
CA LYS A 397 -25.00 -8.59 5.37
C LYS A 397 -24.54 -9.22 4.07
N TYR A 398 -24.52 -8.43 2.99
CA TYR A 398 -24.20 -8.89 1.64
C TYR A 398 -22.72 -8.73 1.29
N LEU A 399 -21.89 -8.39 2.28
CA LEU A 399 -20.46 -8.28 2.08
C LEU A 399 -19.87 -9.67 1.77
N PRO A 400 -19.00 -9.79 0.75
CA PRO A 400 -18.29 -11.04 0.48
C PRO A 400 -17.48 -11.48 1.70
N SER A 401 -17.51 -12.77 2.04
CA SER A 401 -16.79 -13.31 3.20
C SER A 401 -15.26 -13.20 3.08
N ASP A 402 -14.73 -13.10 1.85
CA ASP A 402 -13.32 -12.92 1.54
C ASP A 402 -12.88 -11.44 1.54
N PHE A 403 -13.80 -10.48 1.69
CA PHE A 403 -13.46 -9.06 1.71
C PHE A 403 -12.73 -8.67 2.98
N SER A 404 -11.58 -8.01 2.85
CA SER A 404 -10.88 -7.37 3.96
C SER A 404 -10.44 -5.96 3.59
N GLY A 405 -10.99 -4.98 4.31
CA GLY A 405 -10.69 -3.57 4.06
C GLY A 405 -11.73 -2.64 4.66
N THR A 406 -11.90 -1.49 4.02
CA THR A 406 -12.74 -0.37 4.47
C THR A 406 -14.08 -0.36 3.74
N LEU A 407 -15.17 -0.26 4.51
CA LEU A 407 -16.49 0.02 3.97
C LEU A 407 -16.68 1.52 3.78
N LEU A 408 -17.15 1.93 2.61
CA LEU A 408 -17.58 3.30 2.34
C LEU A 408 -19.10 3.32 2.21
N ILE A 409 -19.76 4.08 3.07
CA ILE A 409 -21.23 4.16 3.09
C ILE A 409 -21.64 5.61 2.87
N TYR A 410 -22.33 5.86 1.76
CA TYR A 410 -22.83 7.20 1.44
C TYR A 410 -24.24 7.40 1.99
N GLU A 411 -24.47 8.57 2.60
CA GLU A 411 -25.78 9.02 3.09
C GLU A 411 -26.55 7.97 3.92
N VAL A 412 -26.06 7.64 5.11
CA VAL A 412 -26.71 6.63 5.96
C VAL A 412 -28.01 7.17 6.57
N ALA A 413 -29.11 7.05 5.84
CA ALA A 413 -30.44 7.29 6.39
C ALA A 413 -30.80 6.16 7.38
N GLY A 414 -31.08 6.51 8.63
CA GLY A 414 -31.60 5.54 9.61
C GLY A 414 -30.57 4.83 10.48
N MET A 415 -29.44 5.47 10.79
CA MET A 415 -28.54 5.07 11.91
C MET A 415 -29.24 4.99 13.29
N GLU A 416 -30.54 5.27 13.36
CA GLU A 416 -31.37 5.11 14.55
C GLU A 416 -31.88 3.67 14.74
N SER A 417 -31.78 2.78 13.74
CA SER A 417 -32.18 1.38 13.90
C SER A 417 -31.18 0.63 14.80
N LYS A 418 -31.66 0.01 15.89
CA LYS A 418 -30.81 -0.73 16.84
C LYS A 418 -30.03 -1.87 16.16
N THR A 419 -30.62 -2.51 15.15
CA THR A 419 -30.02 -3.62 14.40
C THR A 419 -28.94 -3.17 13.42
N GLY A 420 -29.16 -2.06 12.70
CA GLY A 420 -28.19 -1.53 11.75
C GLY A 420 -26.94 -0.95 12.42
N THR A 421 -27.13 -0.35 13.59
CA THR A 421 -26.05 0.22 14.42
C THR A 421 -25.13 -0.86 15.00
N LEU A 422 -25.65 -2.07 15.25
CA LEU A 422 -24.88 -3.20 15.79
C LEU A 422 -23.77 -3.65 14.83
N GLY A 423 -24.08 -3.69 13.52
CA GLY A 423 -23.13 -4.02 12.47
C GLY A 423 -21.96 -3.03 12.40
N LEU A 424 -22.28 -1.74 12.43
CA LEU A 424 -21.26 -0.68 12.44
C LEU A 424 -20.48 -0.63 13.76
N ARG A 425 -21.10 -1.02 14.88
CA ARG A 425 -20.46 -1.03 16.20
C ARG A 425 -19.28 -1.99 16.23
N ALA A 426 -19.48 -3.26 15.86
CA ALA A 426 -18.42 -4.24 15.94
C ALA A 426 -17.32 -3.98 14.89
N ILE A 427 -17.68 -3.51 13.68
CA ILE A 427 -16.68 -3.04 12.70
C ILE A 427 -15.90 -1.84 13.25
N GLY A 428 -16.55 -0.93 13.98
CA GLY A 428 -15.90 0.17 14.69
C GLY A 428 -14.95 -0.27 15.81
N GLU A 429 -15.11 -1.48 16.34
CA GLU A 429 -14.22 -2.12 17.31
C GLU A 429 -13.13 -2.98 16.63
N GLY A 430 -13.17 -3.11 15.30
CA GLY A 430 -12.25 -3.95 14.54
C GLY A 430 -12.57 -5.45 14.60
N GLU A 431 -13.76 -5.82 15.06
CA GLU A 431 -14.21 -7.20 15.24
C GLU A 431 -14.98 -7.71 14.01
N SER A 432 -14.84 -9.00 13.69
CA SER A 432 -15.68 -9.65 12.68
C SER A 432 -17.07 -9.95 13.26
N ILE A 433 -18.10 -9.83 12.44
CA ILE A 433 -19.47 -10.12 12.83
C ILE A 433 -19.96 -11.34 12.05
N ILE A 434 -20.44 -12.34 12.77
CA ILE A 434 -21.23 -13.43 12.19
C ILE A 434 -22.70 -13.04 12.31
N THR A 435 -23.30 -12.66 11.19
CA THR A 435 -24.74 -12.40 11.13
C THR A 435 -25.47 -13.65 10.69
N ILE A 436 -26.41 -14.12 11.50
CA ILE A 436 -27.33 -15.20 11.16
C ILE A 436 -28.62 -14.57 10.64
N TYR A 437 -29.09 -14.98 9.46
CA TYR A 437 -30.30 -14.46 8.85
C TYR A 437 -31.09 -15.56 8.15
N PRO A 438 -32.42 -15.46 8.12
CA PRO A 438 -33.23 -16.46 7.43
C PRO A 438 -33.12 -16.27 5.91
N LEU A 439 -32.78 -17.34 5.21
CA LEU A 439 -32.82 -17.51 3.76
C LEU A 439 -34.02 -18.38 3.41
N ARG A 440 -34.79 -17.98 2.40
CA ARG A 440 -35.81 -18.87 1.84
C ARG A 440 -35.15 -19.72 0.78
N ASP A 441 -35.18 -21.04 0.95
CA ASP A 441 -34.79 -21.97 -0.11
C ASP A 441 -35.83 -21.87 -1.24
N GLU A 442 -35.41 -21.40 -2.42
CA GLU A 442 -36.32 -21.21 -3.57
C GLU A 442 -36.87 -22.53 -4.11
N VAL A 443 -36.21 -23.65 -3.83
CA VAL A 443 -36.63 -24.99 -4.28
C VAL A 443 -37.61 -25.61 -3.30
N THR A 444 -37.33 -25.52 -1.99
CA THR A 444 -38.16 -26.18 -0.96
C THR A 444 -39.17 -25.27 -0.28
N GLY A 445 -39.06 -23.95 -0.47
CA GLY A 445 -39.89 -22.92 0.17
C GLY A 445 -39.68 -22.76 1.68
N ARG A 446 -38.80 -23.57 2.29
CA ARG A 446 -38.49 -23.56 3.71
C ARG A 446 -37.54 -22.43 4.05
N MET A 447 -37.65 -21.96 5.29
CA MET A 447 -36.72 -20.97 5.85
C MET A 447 -35.51 -21.72 6.40
N GLU A 448 -34.35 -21.50 5.82
CA GLU A 448 -33.06 -21.97 6.28
C GLU A 448 -32.27 -20.82 6.93
N LEU A 449 -31.31 -21.13 7.79
CA LEU A 449 -30.47 -20.10 8.40
C LEU A 449 -29.20 -19.90 7.56
N GLY A 450 -29.13 -18.75 6.89
CA GLY A 450 -27.89 -18.23 6.31
C GLY A 450 -26.97 -17.67 7.37
N ARG A 451 -25.66 -17.84 7.18
CA ARG A 451 -24.62 -17.19 7.98
C ARG A 451 -23.76 -16.35 7.04
N ALA A 452 -23.61 -15.07 7.34
CA ALA A 452 -22.66 -14.18 6.68
C ALA A 452 -21.66 -13.69 7.71
N GLU A 453 -20.37 -13.92 7.44
CA GLU A 453 -19.28 -13.34 8.21
C GLU A 453 -18.76 -12.09 7.47
N THR A 454 -18.71 -10.97 8.16
CA THR A 454 -18.10 -9.75 7.64
C THR A 454 -16.68 -9.60 8.17
N ASN A 455 -15.73 -9.51 7.24
CA ASN A 455 -14.30 -9.31 7.49
C ASN A 455 -13.84 -7.86 7.24
N ALA A 456 -14.80 -6.93 7.09
CA ALA A 456 -14.53 -5.49 7.08
C ALA A 456 -13.79 -5.08 8.37
N LYS A 457 -12.72 -4.30 8.21
CA LYS A 457 -11.88 -3.88 9.33
C LYS A 457 -12.29 -2.52 9.90
N ASN A 458 -12.86 -1.65 9.07
CA ASN A 458 -13.36 -0.35 9.47
C ASN A 458 -14.41 0.17 8.46
N PHE A 459 -15.04 1.30 8.79
CA PHE A 459 -15.94 1.98 7.89
C PHE A 459 -15.75 3.51 7.89
N ILE A 460 -16.11 4.14 6.77
CA ILE A 460 -16.24 5.58 6.65
C ILE A 460 -17.63 5.87 6.11
N THR A 461 -18.36 6.73 6.82
CA THR A 461 -19.70 7.12 6.42
C THR A 461 -19.86 8.63 6.34
N THR A 462 -20.77 9.09 5.49
CA THR A 462 -21.18 10.49 5.39
C THR A 462 -22.58 10.68 5.97
N GLU A 463 -22.73 11.62 6.90
CA GLU A 463 -24.00 11.92 7.58
C GLU A 463 -24.41 13.38 7.35
N SER A 464 -25.71 13.65 7.20
CA SER A 464 -26.27 15.00 7.05
C SER A 464 -26.92 15.51 8.33
N ASP A 465 -27.39 14.59 9.17
CA ASP A 465 -27.95 14.90 10.47
C ASP A 465 -26.88 15.25 11.53
N LEU A 466 -27.35 15.89 12.60
CA LEU A 466 -26.51 16.49 13.64
C LEU A 466 -26.07 15.52 14.73
N ASP A 467 -26.84 14.46 14.94
CA ASP A 467 -26.69 13.55 16.08
C ASP A 467 -26.19 12.18 15.60
N ILE A 468 -25.06 11.76 16.18
CA ILE A 468 -24.51 10.41 16.00
C ILE A 468 -25.04 9.55 17.13
N HIS A 469 -25.40 8.29 16.82
CA HIS A 469 -25.86 7.36 17.84
C HIS A 469 -24.80 7.25 18.98
N PRO A 470 -25.19 7.36 20.27
CA PRO A 470 -24.23 7.36 21.39
C PRO A 470 -23.28 6.16 21.39
N ASP A 471 -23.75 5.00 20.95
CA ASP A 471 -22.93 3.79 20.85
C ASP A 471 -21.84 3.87 19.78
N LEU A 472 -22.04 4.61 18.69
CA LEU A 472 -21.00 4.76 17.67
C LEU A 472 -20.02 5.87 18.00
N TYR A 473 -20.47 6.85 18.78
CA TYR A 473 -19.67 8.02 19.13
C TYR A 473 -18.29 7.66 19.69
N ARG A 474 -18.25 6.71 20.63
CA ARG A 474 -16.99 6.27 21.26
C ARG A 474 -16.12 5.41 20.35
N ARG A 475 -16.57 5.06 19.14
CA ARG A 475 -15.95 4.10 18.22
C ARG A 475 -15.51 4.72 16.89
N VAL A 476 -15.81 6.00 16.67
CA VAL A 476 -15.46 6.70 15.43
C VAL A 476 -14.75 8.02 15.68
N PHE A 477 -14.05 8.52 14.67
CA PHE A 477 -13.75 9.94 14.55
C PHE A 477 -14.91 10.69 13.90
N ARG A 478 -15.24 11.87 14.42
CA ARG A 478 -16.19 12.80 13.81
C ARG A 478 -15.42 13.92 13.12
N TYR A 479 -15.71 14.17 11.84
CA TYR A 479 -15.14 15.30 11.10
C TYR A 479 -16.22 16.13 10.43
N SER A 480 -16.34 17.40 10.81
CA SER A 480 -17.24 18.36 10.17
C SER A 480 -16.61 19.06 8.96
N MET A 481 -17.31 19.02 7.82
CA MET A 481 -16.93 19.78 6.63
C MET A 481 -17.07 21.30 6.83
N ASN A 482 -16.14 22.05 6.27
CA ASN A 482 -16.11 23.50 6.25
C ASN A 482 -17.17 24.06 5.30
N HIS A 483 -18.15 24.75 5.88
CA HIS A 483 -19.23 25.42 5.15
C HIS A 483 -19.10 26.96 5.19
N SER A 484 -17.90 27.48 5.41
CA SER A 484 -17.67 28.93 5.45
C SER A 484 -17.94 29.59 4.10
N LYS A 485 -18.50 30.80 4.14
CA LYS A 485 -18.74 31.61 2.93
C LYS A 485 -17.46 31.85 2.11
N ALA A 486 -16.31 31.99 2.79
CA ALA A 486 -15.02 32.16 2.14
C ALA A 486 -14.65 30.92 1.31
N LEU A 487 -14.78 29.71 1.87
CA LEU A 487 -14.53 28.48 1.12
C LEU A 487 -15.53 28.31 -0.02
N THR A 488 -16.82 28.54 0.22
CA THR A 488 -17.86 28.45 -0.83
C THR A 488 -17.54 29.34 -2.03
N LYS A 489 -17.11 30.59 -1.81
CA LYS A 489 -16.65 31.49 -2.89
C LYS A 489 -15.46 30.92 -3.66
N ARG A 490 -14.46 30.35 -2.97
CA ARG A 490 -13.30 29.73 -3.62
C ARG A 490 -13.71 28.53 -4.47
N VAL A 491 -14.62 27.69 -3.99
CA VAL A 491 -15.15 26.53 -4.72
C VAL A 491 -15.89 26.98 -5.98
N ILE A 492 -16.76 27.99 -5.87
CA ILE A 492 -17.46 28.56 -7.04
C ILE A 492 -16.44 29.13 -8.04
N ALA A 493 -15.45 29.90 -7.59
CA ALA A 493 -14.42 30.46 -8.46
C ALA A 493 -13.61 29.37 -9.19
N LYS A 494 -13.29 28.24 -8.51
CA LYS A 494 -12.66 27.09 -9.17
C LYS A 494 -13.58 26.49 -10.24
N LYS A 495 -14.86 26.23 -9.92
CA LYS A 495 -15.82 25.71 -10.91
C LYS A 495 -15.97 26.62 -12.13
N LEU A 496 -16.02 27.93 -11.93
CA LEU A 496 -16.07 28.91 -13.01
C LEU A 496 -14.83 28.85 -13.90
N ARG A 497 -13.63 28.75 -13.32
CA ARG A 497 -12.38 28.55 -14.09
C ARG A 497 -12.37 27.22 -14.82
N ASP A 498 -12.74 26.14 -14.14
CA ASP A 498 -12.76 24.80 -14.73
C ASP A 498 -13.75 24.68 -15.89
N ALA A 499 -14.86 25.43 -15.86
CA ALA A 499 -15.87 25.44 -16.93
C ALA A 499 -15.39 26.12 -18.22
N GLN A 500 -14.34 26.93 -18.16
CA GLN A 500 -13.76 27.60 -19.34
C GLN A 500 -13.03 26.61 -20.27
N LEU A 501 -12.67 25.43 -19.77
CA LEU A 501 -11.92 24.42 -20.51
C LEU A 501 -12.67 23.08 -20.49
N PRO A 502 -13.12 22.58 -21.65
CA PRO A 502 -13.71 21.25 -21.76
C PRO A 502 -12.75 20.15 -21.30
N GLU A 503 -13.30 19.05 -20.77
CA GLU A 503 -12.50 17.96 -20.19
C GLU A 503 -11.57 17.27 -21.21
N SER A 504 -12.02 17.13 -22.46
CA SER A 504 -11.20 16.60 -23.55
C SER A 504 -9.97 17.48 -23.84
N LEU A 505 -10.15 18.80 -23.78
CA LEU A 505 -9.06 19.76 -23.99
C LEU A 505 -8.13 19.82 -22.78
N LYS A 506 -8.66 19.76 -21.54
CA LYS A 506 -7.83 19.66 -20.34
C LYS A 506 -6.90 18.47 -20.40
N LYS A 507 -7.37 17.28 -20.78
CA LYS A 507 -6.52 16.08 -20.89
C LYS A 507 -5.36 16.27 -21.87
N ILE A 508 -5.56 17.01 -22.95
CA ILE A 508 -4.50 17.31 -23.93
C ILE A 508 -3.51 18.32 -23.37
N LEU A 509 -4.00 19.37 -22.70
CA LEU A 509 -3.19 20.44 -22.13
C LEU A 509 -2.43 20.02 -20.85
N GLU A 510 -2.98 19.08 -20.09
CA GLU A 510 -2.42 18.53 -18.84
C GLU A 510 -1.44 17.37 -19.07
N ASN A 511 -0.95 17.18 -20.31
CA ASN A 511 0.08 16.17 -20.64
C ASN A 511 1.44 16.38 -19.93
N GLY A 512 1.59 17.44 -19.13
CA GLY A 512 2.63 17.56 -18.11
C GLY A 512 2.07 17.28 -16.73
N SER A 513 2.66 16.33 -16.01
CA SER A 513 2.41 16.11 -14.58
C SER A 513 2.38 17.46 -13.87
N ASN A 514 1.26 17.81 -13.21
CA ASN A 514 1.03 19.04 -12.42
C ASN A 514 2.01 19.18 -11.23
N GLY A 515 3.32 19.12 -11.47
CA GLY A 515 4.38 19.02 -10.47
C GLY A 515 4.35 17.74 -9.63
N ILE A 516 3.62 16.69 -10.03
CA ILE A 516 3.57 15.40 -9.32
C ILE A 516 4.29 14.34 -10.17
N PRO A 517 5.42 13.76 -9.71
CA PRO A 517 6.19 12.80 -10.51
C PRO A 517 5.58 11.39 -10.56
N TYR A 518 4.54 11.14 -9.77
CA TYR A 518 3.89 9.83 -9.61
C TYR A 518 2.44 9.86 -10.13
N SER A 519 1.99 8.73 -10.67
CA SER A 519 0.63 8.47 -11.15
C SER A 519 -0.22 7.81 -10.05
N GLU A 520 -1.55 7.74 -10.27
CA GLU A 520 -2.47 7.03 -9.37
C GLU A 520 -2.11 5.55 -9.22
N ALA A 521 -1.63 4.90 -10.30
CA ALA A 521 -1.20 3.51 -10.27
C ALA A 521 0.03 3.30 -9.37
N ASP A 522 0.97 4.26 -9.34
CA ASP A 522 2.14 4.18 -8.46
C ASP A 522 1.73 4.24 -6.99
N PHE A 523 0.73 5.06 -6.63
CA PHE A 523 0.16 5.08 -5.28
C PHE A 523 -0.47 3.74 -4.90
N GLN A 524 -1.31 3.18 -5.77
CA GLN A 524 -1.95 1.89 -5.51
C GLN A 524 -0.90 0.78 -5.34
N ASN A 525 0.13 0.76 -6.20
CA ASN A 525 1.21 -0.22 -6.12
C ASN A 525 2.10 -0.01 -4.89
N ALA A 526 2.41 1.23 -4.53
CA ALA A 526 3.10 1.58 -3.29
C ALA A 526 2.34 1.08 -2.06
N LEU A 527 1.04 1.28 -2.03
CA LEU A 527 0.18 0.77 -0.97
C LEU A 527 0.17 -0.77 -0.93
N ARG A 528 0.15 -1.47 -2.07
CA ARG A 528 0.21 -2.95 -2.13
C ARG A 528 1.51 -3.53 -1.59
N ILE A 529 2.67 -2.98 -1.99
CA ILE A 529 3.98 -3.52 -1.58
C ILE A 529 4.38 -3.19 -0.14
N ASN A 530 3.62 -2.32 0.53
CA ASN A 530 3.92 -1.87 1.87
C ASN A 530 3.56 -2.95 2.91
N ASN A 531 4.37 -3.11 3.96
CA ASN A 531 4.09 -4.11 4.99
C ASN A 531 3.11 -3.57 6.04
N TRP A 532 1.80 -3.78 5.83
CA TRP A 532 0.75 -3.31 6.75
C TRP A 532 0.56 -4.18 8.00
N LYS A 533 1.20 -5.36 8.05
CA LYS A 533 1.12 -6.28 9.19
C LYS A 533 2.15 -5.98 10.27
N ALA A 534 3.11 -5.11 9.98
CA ALA A 534 4.11 -4.68 10.96
C ALA A 534 3.45 -3.98 12.15
N GLU A 535 3.96 -4.23 13.35
CA GLU A 535 3.51 -3.55 14.55
C GLU A 535 4.23 -2.23 14.74
N VAL A 536 3.59 -1.27 15.41
CA VAL A 536 4.16 0.07 15.57
C VAL A 536 4.45 0.39 17.02
N ILE A 537 5.71 0.73 17.27
CA ILE A 537 6.22 1.22 18.55
C ILE A 537 6.01 2.73 18.59
N LEU A 538 5.43 3.22 19.69
CA LEU A 538 5.13 4.63 19.92
C LEU A 538 5.85 5.15 21.16
N PHE A 539 6.28 6.41 21.12
CA PHE A 539 6.72 7.17 22.29
C PHE A 539 5.87 8.45 22.41
N PRO A 540 4.62 8.35 22.89
CA PRO A 540 3.70 9.47 22.88
C PRO A 540 4.18 10.64 23.76
N PRO A 541 3.90 11.90 23.38
CA PRO A 541 4.20 13.05 24.20
C PRO A 541 3.32 13.05 25.47
N PRO A 542 3.89 13.25 26.67
CA PRO A 542 3.13 13.30 27.93
C PRO A 542 2.01 14.34 27.95
N GLN A 543 2.14 15.41 27.15
CA GLN A 543 1.17 16.49 27.02
C GLN A 543 -0.20 16.03 26.50
N LEU A 544 -0.30 14.83 25.91
CA LEU A 544 -1.60 14.24 25.53
C LEU A 544 -2.54 14.06 26.72
N LEU A 545 -2.03 13.99 27.95
CA LEU A 545 -2.86 13.94 29.16
C LEU A 545 -3.75 15.19 29.32
N ARG A 546 -3.31 16.35 28.80
CA ARG A 546 -4.08 17.62 28.82
C ARG A 546 -5.37 17.56 27.99
N LEU A 547 -5.58 16.51 27.19
CA LEU A 547 -6.84 16.30 26.49
C LEU A 547 -8.02 16.10 27.46
N VAL A 548 -7.76 15.56 28.66
CA VAL A 548 -8.80 15.37 29.69
C VAL A 548 -9.38 16.70 30.15
N ASP A 549 -8.56 17.76 30.20
CA ASP A 549 -8.97 19.11 30.61
C ASP A 549 -9.98 19.76 29.65
N MET A 550 -10.21 19.17 28.47
CA MET A 550 -11.21 19.64 27.50
C MET A 550 -12.59 19.06 27.72
N ALA A 551 -12.72 17.99 28.50
CA ALA A 551 -13.99 17.33 28.71
C ALA A 551 -14.86 18.15 29.67
N VAL A 552 -16.10 18.40 29.26
CA VAL A 552 -17.06 19.21 30.05
C VAL A 552 -17.86 18.35 31.03
N THR A 553 -18.04 17.07 30.71
CA THR A 553 -18.77 16.12 31.54
C THR A 553 -17.91 14.90 31.85
N ARG A 554 -18.18 14.24 32.99
CA ARG A 554 -17.53 12.97 33.35
C ARG A 554 -17.67 11.90 32.25
N GLU A 555 -18.77 11.90 31.51
CA GLU A 555 -18.92 10.99 30.37
C GLU A 555 -17.95 11.28 29.22
N MET A 556 -17.63 12.55 28.98
CA MET A 556 -16.63 12.96 27.98
C MET A 556 -15.21 12.58 28.44
N GLU A 557 -14.90 12.78 29.73
CA GLU A 557 -13.62 12.35 30.33
C GLU A 557 -13.41 10.84 30.20
N VAL A 558 -14.45 10.03 30.44
CA VAL A 558 -14.36 8.58 30.29
C VAL A 558 -14.26 8.17 28.83
N ALA A 559 -15.00 8.82 27.93
CA ALA A 559 -14.95 8.54 26.49
C ALA A 559 -13.55 8.80 25.90
N LEU A 560 -12.83 9.78 26.43
CA LEU A 560 -11.45 10.12 26.04
C LEU A 560 -10.48 8.93 26.13
N ARG A 561 -10.71 8.00 27.06
CA ARG A 561 -9.92 6.76 27.18
C ARG A 561 -9.96 5.91 25.91
N THR A 562 -11.07 5.92 25.18
CA THR A 562 -11.21 5.21 23.90
C THR A 562 -10.76 6.08 22.73
N HIS A 563 -10.84 7.41 22.84
CA HIS A 563 -10.41 8.31 21.77
C HIS A 563 -8.89 8.45 21.69
N ILE A 564 -8.18 8.41 22.82
CA ILE A 564 -6.72 8.45 22.83
C ILE A 564 -6.13 7.28 22.05
N GLU A 565 -6.72 6.08 22.17
CA GLU A 565 -6.30 4.91 21.40
C GLU A 565 -6.42 5.15 19.89
N LYS A 566 -7.49 5.80 19.43
CA LYS A 566 -7.66 6.13 18.00
C LYS A 566 -6.66 7.17 17.52
N ILE A 567 -6.35 8.17 18.35
CA ILE A 567 -5.31 9.17 18.04
C ILE A 567 -3.97 8.46 17.88
N LEU A 568 -3.64 7.55 18.80
CA LEU A 568 -2.44 6.73 18.72
C LEU A 568 -2.46 5.82 17.48
N ASN A 569 -3.59 5.17 17.15
CA ASN A 569 -3.74 4.36 15.94
C ASN A 569 -3.54 5.18 14.67
N PHE A 570 -3.99 6.44 14.63
CA PHE A 570 -3.74 7.34 13.51
C PHE A 570 -2.24 7.59 13.30
N VAL A 571 -1.51 7.82 14.40
CA VAL A 571 -0.04 7.93 14.38
C VAL A 571 0.60 6.61 13.90
N ARG A 572 0.09 5.45 14.34
CA ARG A 572 0.60 4.15 13.88
C ARG A 572 0.43 3.97 12.39
N VAL A 573 -0.74 4.29 11.84
CA VAL A 573 -1.00 4.16 10.40
C VAL A 573 -0.14 5.15 9.61
N LEU A 574 0.09 6.37 10.09
CA LEU A 574 1.04 7.31 9.49
C LEU A 574 2.47 6.76 9.46
N ALA A 575 2.92 6.14 10.55
CA ALA A 575 4.23 5.50 10.61
C ALA A 575 4.32 4.32 9.63
N LEU A 576 3.25 3.54 9.46
CA LEU A 576 3.19 2.44 8.49
C LEU A 576 3.19 2.94 7.04
N ILE A 577 2.44 4.01 6.74
CA ILE A 577 2.47 4.69 5.44
C ILE A 577 3.91 5.12 5.11
N ASN A 578 4.62 5.70 6.08
CA ASN A 578 5.99 6.20 5.92
C ASN A 578 7.07 5.17 6.28
N GLN A 579 6.76 3.88 6.44
CA GLN A 579 7.66 2.92 7.11
C GLN A 579 9.05 2.79 6.46
N LYS A 580 9.18 3.07 5.15
CA LYS A 580 10.47 3.05 4.45
C LYS A 580 11.41 4.16 4.92
N ARG A 581 10.86 5.23 5.51
CA ARG A 581 11.53 6.39 6.11
C ARG A 581 11.48 6.39 7.65
N ARG A 582 11.38 5.22 8.26
CA ARG A 582 11.33 5.04 9.72
C ARG A 582 12.35 4.00 10.16
N VAL A 583 12.72 4.05 11.43
CA VAL A 583 13.47 2.96 12.07
C VAL A 583 12.58 1.72 12.07
N ARG A 584 13.09 0.61 11.56
CA ARG A 584 12.41 -0.68 11.51
C ARG A 584 13.22 -1.73 12.22
N LEU A 585 12.52 -2.60 12.93
CA LEU A 585 13.11 -3.70 13.69
C LEU A 585 12.50 -5.01 13.22
N ARG A 586 13.30 -6.06 13.18
CA ARG A 586 12.83 -7.43 13.08
C ARG A 586 13.31 -8.16 14.32
N ILE A 587 12.39 -8.62 15.16
CA ILE A 587 12.70 -9.32 16.41
C ILE A 587 12.00 -10.68 16.32
N GLY A 588 12.80 -11.76 16.18
CA GLY A 588 12.29 -13.08 15.82
C GLY A 588 11.52 -13.05 14.50
N GLU A 589 10.25 -13.48 14.53
CA GLU A 589 9.37 -13.52 13.36
C GLU A 589 8.62 -12.20 13.11
N ASN A 590 8.59 -11.30 14.10
CA ASN A 590 7.79 -10.09 14.06
C ASN A 590 8.56 -8.91 13.46
N SER A 591 7.84 -8.08 12.69
CA SER A 591 8.34 -6.83 12.14
C SER A 591 7.74 -5.64 12.87
N TYR A 592 8.57 -4.66 13.23
CA TYR A 592 8.17 -3.45 13.92
C TYR A 592 8.62 -2.21 13.16
N VAL A 593 7.81 -1.15 13.26
CA VAL A 593 8.13 0.20 12.80
C VAL A 593 8.09 1.13 14.00
N VAL A 594 9.10 1.97 14.18
CA VAL A 594 9.07 3.00 15.22
C VAL A 594 8.47 4.28 14.63
N ALA A 595 7.37 4.75 15.20
CA ALA A 595 6.80 6.03 14.80
C ALA A 595 7.78 7.16 15.14
N SER A 596 8.02 8.05 14.18
CA SER A 596 8.89 9.21 14.34
C SER A 596 8.15 10.38 15.00
N PRO A 597 8.86 11.41 15.48
CA PRO A 597 8.21 12.63 15.95
C PRO A 597 7.35 13.32 14.88
N GLU A 598 7.74 13.22 13.61
CA GLU A 598 6.97 13.76 12.46
C GLU A 598 5.55 13.19 12.41
N ASP A 599 5.38 11.89 12.67
CA ASP A 599 4.08 11.22 12.60
C ASP A 599 3.10 11.78 13.65
N PHE A 600 3.61 12.10 14.85
CA PHE A 600 2.82 12.76 15.90
C PHE A 600 2.48 14.20 15.54
N VAL A 601 3.45 14.96 15.04
CA VAL A 601 3.23 16.36 14.65
C VAL A 601 2.16 16.46 13.56
N VAL A 602 2.26 15.63 12.51
CA VAL A 602 1.27 15.56 11.44
C VAL A 602 -0.09 15.10 11.97
N ALA A 603 -0.13 14.03 12.77
CA ALA A 603 -1.38 13.54 13.34
C ALA A 603 -2.11 14.61 14.15
N LEU A 604 -1.41 15.30 15.06
CA LEU A 604 -2.03 16.30 15.94
C LEU A 604 -2.48 17.54 15.17
N GLU A 605 -1.75 18.00 14.16
CA GLU A 605 -2.17 19.13 13.31
C GLU A 605 -3.37 18.78 12.43
N VAL A 606 -3.41 17.56 11.87
CA VAL A 606 -4.53 17.08 11.03
C VAL A 606 -5.77 16.79 11.87
N LEU A 607 -5.61 16.11 13.00
CA LEU A 607 -6.71 15.71 13.87
C LEU A 607 -7.16 16.81 14.83
N LYS A 608 -6.48 17.96 14.93
CA LYS A 608 -6.89 19.06 15.83
C LYS A 608 -8.41 19.35 15.83
N PRO A 609 -9.08 19.59 14.69
CA PRO A 609 -10.53 19.82 14.68
C PRO A 609 -11.31 18.56 15.08
N VAL A 610 -10.91 17.38 14.61
CA VAL A 610 -11.53 16.09 14.94
C VAL A 610 -11.49 15.83 16.45
N ILE A 611 -10.34 16.04 17.07
CA ILE A 611 -10.11 15.84 18.51
C ILE A 611 -11.03 16.77 19.29
N MET A 612 -11.08 18.05 18.93
CA MET A 612 -12.01 19.00 19.54
C MET A 612 -13.46 18.54 19.40
N GLU A 613 -13.92 18.27 18.17
CA GLU A 613 -15.31 17.88 17.87
C GLU A 613 -15.70 16.55 18.53
N THR A 614 -14.77 15.60 18.58
CA THR A 614 -14.95 14.25 19.14
C THR A 614 -14.82 14.22 20.67
N ILE A 615 -14.09 15.14 21.30
CA ILE A 615 -14.06 15.22 22.77
C ILE A 615 -15.26 15.99 23.29
N THR A 616 -15.49 17.18 22.72
CA THR A 616 -16.55 18.10 23.14
C THR A 616 -17.95 17.60 22.77
N ARG A 617 -18.06 16.64 21.84
CA ARG A 617 -19.32 16.22 21.22
C ARG A 617 -20.02 17.32 20.43
N LEU A 618 -19.26 18.33 20.00
CA LEU A 618 -19.77 19.46 19.24
C LEU A 618 -19.30 19.37 17.79
N GLY A 619 -20.24 19.26 16.85
CA GLY A 619 -19.93 19.55 15.44
C GLY A 619 -19.81 21.06 15.22
N LYS A 620 -19.35 21.45 14.02
CA LYS A 620 -19.13 22.87 13.68
C LYS A 620 -20.40 23.73 13.84
N ARG A 621 -21.57 23.18 13.53
CA ARG A 621 -22.87 23.87 13.69
C ARG A 621 -23.18 24.18 15.16
N GLN A 622 -22.96 23.21 16.06
CA GLN A 622 -23.14 23.41 17.49
C GLN A 622 -22.13 24.42 18.05
N ALA A 623 -20.88 24.38 17.58
CA ALA A 623 -19.85 25.34 17.98
C ALA A 623 -20.22 26.79 17.60
N GLU A 624 -20.77 27.01 16.40
CA GLU A 624 -21.24 28.34 15.96
C GLU A 624 -22.42 28.86 16.80
N VAL A 625 -23.37 27.99 17.17
CA VAL A 625 -24.46 28.36 18.10
C VAL A 625 -23.90 28.71 19.48
N LEU A 626 -22.96 27.92 20.01
CA LEU A 626 -22.35 28.17 21.31
C LEU A 626 -21.57 29.49 21.34
N GLN A 627 -20.94 29.88 20.23
CA GLN A 627 -20.26 31.18 20.10
C GLN A 627 -21.21 32.38 20.20
N LEU A 628 -22.49 32.24 19.80
CA LEU A 628 -23.45 33.33 20.00
C LEU A 628 -23.64 33.66 21.48
N PHE A 629 -23.52 32.66 22.36
CA PHE A 629 -23.60 32.85 23.81
C PHE A 629 -22.35 33.52 24.43
N GLU A 630 -21.37 33.93 23.63
CA GLU A 630 -20.32 34.88 24.07
C GLU A 630 -20.81 36.34 24.02
N LYS A 631 -21.83 36.62 23.21
CA LYS A 631 -22.37 37.98 23.00
C LYS A 631 -23.77 38.17 23.57
N TYR A 632 -24.51 37.08 23.74
CA TYR A 632 -25.89 37.09 24.20
C TYR A 632 -26.06 36.12 25.37
N ASP A 633 -26.59 36.61 26.49
CA ASP A 633 -26.77 35.77 27.68
C ASP A 633 -27.86 34.71 27.51
N THR A 634 -28.90 35.03 26.72
CA THR A 634 -30.07 34.17 26.51
C THR A 634 -30.50 34.23 25.05
N LEU A 635 -30.74 33.07 24.44
CA LEU A 635 -31.17 32.95 23.05
C LEU A 635 -32.25 31.89 22.90
N ASP A 636 -33.15 32.09 21.95
CA ASP A 636 -34.13 31.10 21.51
C ASP A 636 -33.89 30.62 20.07
N LYS A 637 -34.70 29.66 19.62
CA LYS A 637 -34.58 29.09 18.26
C LYS A 637 -34.75 30.11 17.13
N HIS A 638 -35.56 31.16 17.33
CA HIS A 638 -35.82 32.16 16.29
C HIS A 638 -34.64 33.10 16.17
N LYS A 639 -34.09 33.55 17.30
CA LYS A 639 -32.94 34.45 17.29
C LYS A 639 -31.68 33.77 16.76
N VAL A 640 -31.45 32.50 17.13
CA VAL A 640 -30.34 31.71 16.56
C VAL A 640 -30.50 31.51 15.04
N ALA A 641 -31.72 31.19 14.58
CA ALA A 641 -32.00 31.03 13.15
C ALA A 641 -31.74 32.31 12.35
N GLU A 642 -32.15 33.47 12.90
CA GLU A 642 -31.90 34.79 12.32
C GLU A 642 -30.40 35.10 12.25
N LEU A 643 -29.68 34.98 13.38
CA LEU A 643 -28.27 35.34 13.50
C LEU A 643 -27.35 34.47 12.63
N LEU A 644 -27.59 33.16 12.58
CA LEU A 644 -26.77 32.22 11.78
C LEU A 644 -27.32 32.01 10.37
N LYS A 645 -28.49 32.57 10.04
CA LYS A 645 -29.17 32.38 8.75
C LYS A 645 -29.41 30.91 8.43
N VAL A 646 -29.89 30.17 9.42
CA VAL A 646 -30.24 28.74 9.32
C VAL A 646 -31.74 28.57 9.57
N SER A 647 -32.29 27.39 9.24
CA SER A 647 -33.70 27.11 9.53
C SER A 647 -33.96 27.09 11.05
N THR A 648 -35.18 27.46 11.46
CA THR A 648 -35.63 27.37 12.86
C THR A 648 -35.57 25.94 13.41
N VAL A 649 -35.75 24.94 12.53
CA VAL A 649 -35.59 23.51 12.86
C VAL A 649 -34.13 23.20 13.18
N THR A 650 -33.18 23.64 12.35
CA THR A 650 -31.74 23.44 12.57
C THR A 650 -31.27 24.14 13.83
N ALA A 651 -31.74 25.36 14.08
CA ALA A 651 -31.45 26.11 15.29
C ALA A 651 -31.97 25.39 16.54
N ALA A 652 -33.23 24.95 16.53
CA ALA A 652 -33.82 24.20 17.65
C ALA A 652 -33.10 22.87 17.91
N LYS A 653 -32.76 22.10 16.85
CA LYS A 653 -31.97 20.86 16.99
C LYS A 653 -30.60 21.15 17.63
N SER A 654 -29.91 22.19 17.20
CA SER A 654 -28.58 22.56 17.72
C SER A 654 -28.63 22.98 19.18
N LEU A 655 -29.62 23.79 19.58
CA LEU A 655 -29.82 24.21 20.96
C LEU A 655 -30.14 23.03 21.88
N LYS A 656 -31.04 22.13 21.48
CA LYS A 656 -31.35 20.91 22.23
C LYS A 656 -30.15 19.97 22.36
N SER A 657 -29.39 19.79 21.29
CA SER A 657 -28.18 18.97 21.28
C SER A 657 -27.12 19.52 22.23
N LEU A 658 -26.91 20.85 22.23
CA LEU A 658 -26.02 21.55 23.17
C LEU A 658 -26.48 21.45 24.63
N ALA A 659 -27.78 21.56 24.89
CA ALA A 659 -28.34 21.39 26.23
C ALA A 659 -28.15 19.95 26.74
N LYS A 660 -28.44 18.95 25.90
CA LYS A 660 -28.21 17.53 26.20
C LYS A 660 -26.72 17.22 26.45
N ALA A 661 -25.82 17.91 25.75
CA ALA A 661 -24.37 17.77 25.94
C ALA A 661 -23.83 18.52 27.17
N GLY A 662 -24.66 19.28 27.89
CA GLY A 662 -24.30 19.97 29.14
C GLY A 662 -23.74 21.39 28.97
N TYR A 663 -23.74 21.94 27.76
CA TYR A 663 -23.22 23.28 27.49
C TYR A 663 -24.24 24.41 27.75
N LEU A 664 -25.52 24.10 27.58
CA LEU A 664 -26.62 25.04 27.75
C LEU A 664 -27.63 24.53 28.79
N LYS A 665 -28.24 25.46 29.51
CA LYS A 665 -29.43 25.23 30.33
C LYS A 665 -30.64 25.61 29.50
N GLU A 666 -31.56 24.67 29.31
CA GLU A 666 -32.88 24.93 28.73
C GLU A 666 -33.79 25.55 29.79
N ASP A 667 -34.44 26.65 29.45
CA ASP A 667 -35.50 27.28 30.23
C ASP A 667 -36.85 27.00 29.57
N THR A 668 -37.61 26.11 30.20
CA THR A 668 -38.92 25.66 29.72
C THR A 668 -40.07 26.62 30.09
N SER A 669 -39.79 27.66 30.87
CA SER A 669 -40.79 28.65 31.27
C SER A 669 -41.17 29.62 30.13
N THR A 670 -40.32 29.77 29.12
CA THR A 670 -40.56 30.66 27.98
C THR A 670 -41.14 29.90 26.78
N LYS A 671 -41.95 30.54 25.92
CA LYS A 671 -42.36 29.99 24.63
C LYS A 671 -42.03 30.97 23.50
N PRO A 672 -41.09 30.65 22.58
CA PRO A 672 -40.28 29.42 22.53
C PRO A 672 -39.35 29.25 23.74
N TYR A 673 -38.89 28.01 24.00
CA TYR A 673 -37.88 27.75 25.04
C TYR A 673 -36.63 28.55 24.74
N SER A 674 -36.10 29.16 25.79
CA SER A 674 -34.87 29.93 25.77
C SER A 674 -33.75 29.13 26.41
N TYR A 675 -32.52 29.44 26.04
CA TYR A 675 -31.34 28.72 26.51
C TYR A 675 -30.36 29.72 27.11
N LYS A 676 -29.61 29.29 28.12
CA LYS A 676 -28.53 30.07 28.75
C LYS A 676 -27.27 29.23 28.82
N ARG A 677 -26.11 29.87 28.77
CA ARG A 677 -24.81 29.17 28.86
C ARG A 677 -24.55 28.66 30.28
N LEU A 678 -24.05 27.42 30.41
CA LEU A 678 -23.73 26.83 31.71
C LEU A 678 -22.24 26.94 32.10
N GLN A 679 -21.32 27.00 31.14
CA GLN A 679 -19.87 27.03 31.41
C GLN A 679 -19.10 27.90 30.42
N GLU A 680 -17.98 28.48 30.87
CA GLU A 680 -17.02 29.19 30.02
C GLU A 680 -16.22 28.24 29.11
N LYS A 681 -15.52 28.81 28.14
CA LYS A 681 -15.01 28.11 26.94
C LYS A 681 -13.97 27.06 27.34
N ALA A 682 -13.95 25.91 26.65
CA ALA A 682 -12.82 24.99 26.75
C ALA A 682 -11.54 25.71 26.27
N ASN A 683 -10.46 25.60 27.05
CA ASN A 683 -9.18 26.24 26.73
C ASN A 683 -8.66 25.80 25.34
N HIS A 684 -8.05 26.73 24.61
CA HIS A 684 -7.46 26.43 23.31
C HIS A 684 -6.25 25.51 23.50
N LEU A 685 -6.36 24.26 23.05
CA LEU A 685 -5.37 23.24 23.33
C LEU A 685 -4.12 23.39 22.44
N VAL A 686 -2.95 23.47 23.07
CA VAL A 686 -1.64 23.32 22.41
C VAL A 686 -0.96 22.10 23.01
N ILE A 687 -0.91 21.00 22.25
CA ILE A 687 -0.36 19.71 22.72
C ILE A 687 1.17 19.67 22.56
N LEU A 688 1.69 20.27 21.50
CA LEU A 688 3.13 20.34 21.21
C LEU A 688 3.56 21.80 21.10
N GLU A 689 3.77 22.45 22.24
CA GLU A 689 4.26 23.84 22.32
C GLU A 689 5.73 23.94 21.86
N ASN A 690 6.55 22.93 22.18
CA ASN A 690 7.96 22.86 21.82
C ASN A 690 8.28 21.53 21.11
N THR A 691 8.35 21.57 19.78
CA THR A 691 8.61 20.37 18.98
C THR A 691 10.03 19.83 19.16
N SER A 692 11.00 20.70 19.45
CA SER A 692 12.39 20.32 19.70
C SER A 692 12.54 19.52 20.99
N GLU A 693 11.85 19.93 22.05
CA GLU A 693 11.82 19.20 23.33
C GLU A 693 11.22 17.80 23.15
N TYR A 694 10.13 17.68 22.39
CA TYR A 694 9.54 16.38 22.09
C TYR A 694 10.49 15.48 21.29
N CYS A 695 11.24 16.03 20.32
CA CYS A 695 12.26 15.26 19.61
C CYS A 695 13.34 14.71 20.54
N LEU A 696 13.81 15.51 21.50
CA LEU A 696 14.79 15.06 22.49
C LEU A 696 14.23 13.96 23.39
N TYR A 697 13.00 14.13 23.88
CA TYR A 697 12.29 13.09 24.64
C TYR A 697 12.19 11.80 23.83
N TRP A 698 11.76 11.88 22.57
CA TRP A 698 11.61 10.72 21.69
C TRP A 698 12.94 9.98 21.48
N ARG A 699 14.04 10.72 21.22
CA ARG A 699 15.37 10.11 21.02
C ARG A 699 15.82 9.35 22.26
N LYS A 700 15.71 9.97 23.44
CA LYS A 700 16.04 9.32 24.71
C LYS A 700 15.22 8.03 24.91
N ARG A 701 13.91 8.09 24.64
CA ARG A 701 13.04 6.91 24.74
C ARG A 701 13.38 5.81 23.74
N LEU A 702 13.79 6.17 22.52
CA LEU A 702 14.26 5.21 21.53
C LEU A 702 15.58 4.55 21.99
N GLU A 703 16.54 5.34 22.47
CA GLU A 703 17.81 4.82 22.99
C GLU A 703 17.58 3.87 24.17
N ASP A 704 16.78 4.29 25.16
CA ASP A 704 16.41 3.46 26.31
C ASP A 704 15.73 2.15 25.86
N PHE A 705 14.81 2.24 24.89
CA PHE A 705 14.11 1.09 24.34
C PHE A 705 15.06 0.13 23.61
N LEU A 706 15.95 0.65 22.76
CA LEU A 706 16.92 -0.16 22.03
C LEU A 706 17.89 -0.83 23.00
N ASN A 707 18.47 -0.07 23.95
CA ASN A 707 19.40 -0.62 24.93
C ASN A 707 18.74 -1.73 25.78
N THR A 708 17.54 -1.47 26.31
CA THR A 708 16.86 -2.44 27.18
C THR A 708 16.39 -3.67 26.40
N THR A 709 15.78 -3.47 25.24
CA THR A 709 15.15 -4.55 24.46
C THR A 709 16.21 -5.39 23.76
N LEU A 710 17.22 -4.78 23.14
CA LEU A 710 18.29 -5.53 22.45
C LEU A 710 19.09 -6.37 23.44
N SER A 711 19.43 -5.83 24.61
CA SER A 711 20.11 -6.61 25.65
C SER A 711 19.25 -7.79 26.12
N SER A 712 17.95 -7.58 26.34
CA SER A 712 17.03 -8.66 26.75
C SER A 712 16.87 -9.74 25.67
N CYS A 713 16.74 -9.34 24.40
CA CYS A 713 16.66 -10.26 23.26
C CYS A 713 17.95 -11.06 23.09
N HIS A 714 19.11 -10.41 23.21
CA HIS A 714 20.42 -11.06 23.12
C HIS A 714 20.62 -12.11 24.23
N LEU A 715 20.25 -11.76 25.48
CA LEU A 715 20.28 -12.70 26.61
C LEU A 715 19.37 -13.93 26.40
N ARG A 716 18.29 -13.79 25.61
CA ARG A 716 17.34 -14.87 25.30
C ARG A 716 17.63 -15.58 23.97
N GLY A 717 18.71 -15.24 23.26
CA GLY A 717 19.06 -15.81 21.96
C GLY A 717 18.08 -15.48 20.83
N ILE A 718 17.28 -14.41 20.96
CA ILE A 718 16.32 -13.98 19.94
C ILE A 718 17.05 -13.12 18.90
N SER A 719 16.92 -13.45 17.62
CA SER A 719 17.52 -12.67 16.53
C SER A 719 16.89 -11.27 16.45
N VAL A 720 17.74 -10.26 16.29
CA VAL A 720 17.31 -8.87 16.10
C VAL A 720 18.04 -8.24 14.92
N GLU A 721 17.27 -7.64 14.01
CA GLU A 721 17.78 -6.83 12.90
C GLU A 721 17.22 -5.41 13.04
N VAL A 722 18.07 -4.41 12.84
CA VAL A 722 17.70 -2.99 12.86
C VAL A 722 18.01 -2.39 11.50
N SER A 723 17.06 -1.64 10.92
CA SER A 723 17.26 -0.91 9.66
C SER A 723 16.66 0.49 9.73
N GLY A 724 17.12 1.41 8.88
CA GLY A 724 16.62 2.80 8.87
C GLY A 724 17.12 3.64 10.05
N GLN A 725 18.30 3.33 10.58
CA GLN A 725 18.90 4.05 11.72
C GLN A 725 19.20 5.51 11.37
N GLU A 726 19.46 5.81 10.10
CA GLU A 726 19.60 7.15 9.55
C GLU A 726 18.38 8.05 9.81
N TYR A 727 17.19 7.46 9.98
CA TYR A 727 15.96 8.19 10.30
C TYR A 727 15.78 8.48 11.80
N ALA A 728 16.62 7.94 12.69
CA ALA A 728 16.57 8.24 14.13
C ALA A 728 17.11 9.65 14.45
N ALA A 729 18.05 10.15 13.65
CA ALA A 729 18.71 11.44 13.85
C ALA A 729 18.23 12.55 12.87
N ALA A 730 17.34 12.23 11.93
CA ALA A 730 16.87 13.17 10.93
C ALA A 730 16.22 14.41 11.59
N PRO A 731 16.56 15.64 11.17
CA PRO A 731 15.84 16.83 11.61
C PRO A 731 14.37 16.72 11.21
N LEU A 732 13.48 17.29 12.01
CA LEU A 732 12.08 17.39 11.61
C LEU A 732 12.00 18.18 10.29
N PRO A 733 11.48 17.59 9.21
CA PRO A 733 11.21 18.37 8.03
C PRO A 733 10.18 19.47 8.38
N PRO A 734 10.19 20.63 7.69
CA PRO A 734 9.06 21.54 7.76
C PRO A 734 7.78 20.72 7.50
N LEU A 735 6.72 20.97 8.27
CA LEU A 735 5.43 20.26 8.15
C LEU A 735 5.17 19.96 6.67
N CYS A 736 5.20 18.67 6.30
CA CYS A 736 5.12 18.18 4.91
C CYS A 736 3.83 18.62 4.20
N PHE A 737 2.94 19.25 4.94
CA PHE A 737 1.71 19.85 4.48
C PHE A 737 1.41 21.07 5.38
N ILE A 738 1.43 22.28 4.81
CA ILE A 738 0.89 23.48 5.48
C ILE A 738 -0.60 23.57 5.11
N PRO A 739 -1.52 23.41 6.07
CA PRO A 739 -2.93 23.62 5.78
C PRO A 739 -3.18 25.06 5.35
N GLN A 740 -3.75 25.26 4.15
CA GLN A 740 -4.12 26.59 3.63
C GLN A 740 -5.11 27.34 4.53
N ASN A 741 -5.67 26.69 5.55
CA ASN A 741 -6.51 27.34 6.56
C ASN A 741 -5.74 28.29 7.50
N ARG A 742 -4.39 28.31 7.52
CA ARG A 742 -3.64 29.35 8.25
C ARG A 742 -3.65 30.72 7.56
N GLN A 743 -4.03 30.83 6.28
CA GLN A 743 -4.11 32.11 5.56
C GLN A 743 -5.54 32.70 5.50
N GLY A 744 -6.51 32.11 6.21
CA GLY A 744 -7.94 32.36 6.00
C GLY A 744 -8.61 33.52 6.76
N ASP A 745 -7.91 34.23 7.65
CA ASP A 745 -8.51 35.29 8.49
C ASP A 745 -8.00 36.72 8.18
N LYS A 746 -7.44 36.95 6.99
CA LYS A 746 -7.32 38.32 6.46
C LYS A 746 -8.36 38.53 5.38
N VAL A 747 -9.45 39.17 5.77
CA VAL A 747 -10.40 39.81 4.86
C VAL A 747 -9.62 40.79 3.99
N GLN A 748 -9.33 40.43 2.74
CA GLN A 748 -8.80 41.35 1.74
C GLN A 748 -9.97 42.12 1.12
N SER A 749 -10.04 43.42 1.42
CA SER A 749 -10.76 44.38 0.58
C SER A 749 -10.04 44.51 -0.75
N THR A 750 -10.82 44.37 -1.82
CA THR A 750 -10.61 44.78 -3.21
C THR A 750 -9.28 45.47 -3.57
N ALA A 751 -8.46 44.83 -4.41
CA ALA A 751 -7.73 45.46 -5.51
C ALA A 751 -7.21 44.41 -6.51
N LYS A 752 -7.12 44.80 -7.78
CA LYS A 752 -6.79 44.04 -8.99
C LYS A 752 -5.28 43.69 -9.10
N PRO A 753 -4.86 42.83 -10.05
CA PRO A 753 -3.67 41.99 -9.93
C PRO A 753 -2.41 42.65 -10.47
N SER A 754 -1.26 42.39 -9.85
CA SER A 754 0.02 42.25 -10.56
C SER A 754 1.05 41.49 -9.72
N SER A 755 1.69 40.54 -10.40
CA SER A 755 3.01 39.90 -10.16
C SER A 755 3.67 40.00 -8.78
N SER A 756 3.88 38.86 -8.10
CA SER A 756 4.87 38.80 -7.02
C SER A 756 5.44 37.40 -6.78
N ASN A 757 6.62 37.13 -7.36
CA ASN A 757 7.57 36.13 -6.88
C ASN A 757 8.58 36.73 -5.87
N GLY A 758 8.25 37.85 -5.21
CA GLY A 758 9.17 38.63 -4.37
C GLY A 758 8.75 38.86 -2.90
N THR A 759 7.63 38.29 -2.45
CA THR A 759 6.97 38.72 -1.19
C THR A 759 7.51 38.05 0.08
N GLU A 760 8.05 36.83 0.00
CA GLU A 760 8.59 36.13 1.19
C GLU A 760 9.98 36.64 1.59
N GLN A 761 10.84 37.03 0.64
CA GLN A 761 12.15 37.62 0.96
C GLN A 761 12.02 39.03 1.56
N LYS A 762 11.03 39.85 1.15
CA LYS A 762 10.83 41.19 1.73
C LYS A 762 10.33 41.17 3.18
N GLN A 763 9.57 40.16 3.60
CA GLN A 763 9.07 40.07 4.98
C GLN A 763 10.16 39.75 6.01
N LEU A 764 11.18 38.98 5.62
CA LEU A 764 12.33 38.66 6.48
C LEU A 764 13.24 39.88 6.67
N VAL A 765 13.45 40.68 5.61
CA VAL A 765 14.26 41.91 5.65
C VAL A 765 13.59 43.02 6.47
N PHE A 766 12.26 43.10 6.46
CA PHE A 766 11.51 44.13 7.17
C PHE A 766 11.53 43.98 8.70
N SER A 767 11.50 42.74 9.21
CA SER A 767 11.55 42.49 10.66
C SER A 767 12.93 42.79 11.25
N GLU A 768 14.00 42.53 10.50
CA GLU A 768 15.37 42.89 10.88
C GLU A 768 15.61 44.40 10.87
N LEU A 769 15.06 45.10 9.86
CA LEU A 769 15.13 46.56 9.77
C LEU A 769 14.49 47.24 10.99
N ILE A 770 13.28 46.84 11.38
CA ILE A 770 12.60 47.37 12.57
C ILE A 770 13.42 47.09 13.84
N ARG A 771 14.01 45.90 13.96
CA ARG A 771 14.88 45.57 15.11
C ARG A 771 16.09 46.50 15.18
N CYS A 772 16.71 46.82 14.04
CA CYS A 772 17.85 47.73 13.97
C CYS A 772 17.45 49.18 14.29
N LEU A 773 16.31 49.65 13.78
CA LEU A 773 15.80 50.99 14.06
C LEU A 773 15.42 51.15 15.53
N ARG A 774 14.90 50.09 16.17
CA ARG A 774 14.56 50.12 17.59
C ARG A 774 15.77 50.21 18.52
N SER A 775 16.93 49.68 18.12
CA SER A 775 18.16 49.79 18.91
C SER A 775 18.89 51.11 18.72
N LYS A 776 18.76 51.75 17.53
CA LYS A 776 19.50 52.96 17.17
C LYS A 776 18.72 54.25 17.33
N PHE A 777 17.39 54.23 17.19
CA PHE A 777 16.54 55.42 17.37
C PHE A 777 15.97 55.45 18.78
N THR A 778 16.57 56.22 19.68
CA THR A 778 16.08 56.34 21.07
C THR A 778 15.09 57.49 21.24
N LYS A 779 15.39 58.65 20.65
CA LYS A 779 14.59 59.88 20.67
C LYS A 779 15.07 60.84 19.57
N GLY A 780 14.16 61.49 18.84
CA GLY A 780 14.53 62.45 17.80
C GLY A 780 13.33 63.08 17.09
N THR A 781 13.62 63.87 16.06
CA THR A 781 12.63 64.40 15.12
C THR A 781 12.22 63.32 14.09
N GLU A 782 11.23 63.62 13.26
CA GLU A 782 10.85 62.74 12.15
C GLU A 782 11.97 62.61 11.11
N GLU A 783 12.66 63.71 10.80
CA GLU A 783 13.85 63.70 9.92
C GLU A 783 14.95 62.81 10.48
N ASP A 784 15.23 62.87 11.80
CA ASP A 784 16.24 62.01 12.42
C ASP A 784 15.92 60.51 12.27
N PHE A 785 14.64 60.14 12.31
CA PHE A 785 14.20 58.77 12.09
C PHE A 785 14.35 58.35 10.63
N VAL A 786 13.93 59.22 9.71
CA VAL A 786 14.00 58.98 8.27
C VAL A 786 15.45 58.82 7.83
N ASP A 787 16.35 59.71 8.24
CA ASP A 787 17.78 59.65 7.96
C ASP A 787 18.42 58.35 8.48
N LEU A 788 18.04 57.93 9.68
CA LEU A 788 18.54 56.69 10.25
C LEU A 788 18.07 55.46 9.46
N ALA A 789 16.82 55.46 9.00
CA ALA A 789 16.25 54.39 8.20
C ALA A 789 16.84 54.33 6.79
N VAL A 790 17.08 55.48 6.16
CA VAL A 790 17.81 55.56 4.89
C VAL A 790 19.23 54.99 5.03
N LYS A 791 19.93 55.29 6.13
CA LYS A 791 21.23 54.66 6.45
C LYS A 791 21.16 53.14 6.68
N GLN A 792 19.98 52.56 6.87
CA GLN A 792 19.78 51.11 6.93
C GLN A 792 19.36 50.49 5.58
N GLY A 793 19.39 51.27 4.50
CA GLY A 793 19.27 50.75 3.13
C GLY A 793 17.87 50.77 2.53
N ILE A 794 16.95 51.58 3.08
CA ILE A 794 15.65 51.87 2.43
C ILE A 794 15.63 53.28 1.83
N THR A 795 14.74 53.51 0.87
CA THR A 795 14.59 54.84 0.26
C THR A 795 13.92 55.84 1.21
N GLU A 796 14.08 57.14 0.95
CA GLU A 796 13.48 58.19 1.78
C GLU A 796 11.95 58.10 1.84
N ASP A 797 11.29 57.88 0.69
CA ASP A 797 9.85 57.65 0.60
C ASP A 797 9.40 56.42 1.40
N GLU A 798 10.17 55.34 1.36
CA GLU A 798 9.89 54.13 2.16
C GLU A 798 10.07 54.40 3.66
N ALA A 799 11.06 55.21 4.04
CA ALA A 799 11.34 55.59 5.42
C ALA A 799 10.26 56.50 6.01
N GLN A 800 9.78 57.49 5.25
CA GLN A 800 8.66 58.36 5.66
C GLN A 800 7.36 57.56 5.82
N ASN A 801 7.06 56.67 4.86
CA ASN A 801 5.89 55.79 4.96
C ASN A 801 6.00 54.81 6.13
N LEU A 802 7.21 54.31 6.41
CA LEU A 802 7.48 53.46 7.56
C LEU A 802 7.26 54.21 8.88
N PHE A 803 7.78 55.43 9.00
CA PHE A 803 7.60 56.26 10.18
C PHE A 803 6.11 56.51 10.47
N LYS A 804 5.36 56.98 9.47
CA LYS A 804 3.92 57.23 9.59
C LYS A 804 3.16 55.99 10.02
N LYS A 805 3.46 54.84 9.41
CA LYS A 805 2.85 53.55 9.78
C LYS A 805 3.14 53.15 11.22
N LEU A 806 4.37 53.37 11.71
CA LEU A 806 4.74 53.05 13.09
C LEU A 806 4.06 53.97 14.11
N VAL A 807 3.81 55.23 13.75
CA VAL A 807 3.01 56.17 14.54
C VAL A 807 1.54 55.74 14.56
N ASP A 808 0.95 55.41 13.40
CA ASP A 808 -0.44 54.95 13.30
C ASP A 808 -0.68 53.63 14.06
N GLU A 809 0.31 52.74 14.08
CA GLU A 809 0.30 51.49 14.86
C GLU A 809 0.59 51.71 16.36
N GLY A 810 0.87 52.95 16.79
CA GLY A 810 1.16 53.29 18.19
C GLY A 810 2.48 52.73 18.72
N ARG A 811 3.44 52.41 17.83
CA ARG A 811 4.77 51.91 18.20
C ARG A 811 5.77 53.04 18.45
N ILE A 812 5.55 54.20 17.87
CA ILE A 812 6.32 55.42 18.08
C ILE A 812 5.35 56.53 18.51
N GLY A 813 5.72 57.28 19.56
CA GLY A 813 4.90 58.34 20.13
C GLY A 813 5.72 59.57 20.53
N ARG A 814 5.03 60.69 20.71
CA ARG A 814 5.65 61.93 21.18
C ARG A 814 5.82 61.91 22.69
N ASP A 815 7.00 62.29 23.16
CA ASP A 815 7.24 62.57 24.57
C ASP A 815 6.73 63.98 24.96
N PRO A 816 6.70 64.32 26.26
CA PRO A 816 6.22 65.63 26.72
C PRO A 816 7.01 66.84 26.19
N GLN A 817 8.20 66.62 25.61
CA GLN A 817 9.05 67.65 25.03
C GLN A 817 8.88 67.75 23.51
N GLY A 818 7.96 66.98 22.92
CA GLY A 818 7.60 67.03 21.51
C GLY A 818 8.41 66.10 20.59
N TYR A 819 9.34 65.31 21.13
CA TYR A 819 10.19 64.41 20.35
C TYR A 819 9.59 63.01 20.20
N TRP A 820 9.88 62.37 19.07
CA TRP A 820 9.43 61.01 18.78
C TRP A 820 10.35 59.98 19.41
N ARG A 821 9.77 58.95 20.02
CA ARG A 821 10.49 57.78 20.55
C ARG A 821 9.62 56.53 20.48
N TRP A 822 10.24 55.35 20.58
CA TRP A 822 9.49 54.10 20.70
C TRP A 822 8.66 54.07 21.99
N ILE A 823 7.44 53.52 21.89
CA ILE A 823 6.54 53.27 23.01
C ILE A 823 6.78 51.87 23.59
#